data_AF-A0A5C9ERW4-F1
#
_entry.id   AF-A0A5C9ERW4-F1
#
_cell.length_a   1.000
_cell.length_b   1.000
_cell.length_c   1.000
_cell.angle_alpha   90.00
_cell.angle_beta   90.00
_cell.angle_gamma   90.00
#
_symmetry.space_group_name_H-M   'P 1'
#
loop_
_entity.id
_entity.type
_entity.pdbx_description
1 polymer ?
#
loop_
_entity_poly.entity_id
_entity_poly.type
_entity_poly.pdbx_seq_one_letter_code
_entity_poly.pdbx_strand_id
1 'polypeptide(L)'
;MAKKTSTLVFKGILYVLGIVLFILIGVLLSDYITTSDEGIQSFIQENIEYFQVDVLLQVFTYIDSNFSEPVNSSLKLIAQSQYGNGFVLPSYLSYIPLACYVVAGVIGLFFIIFLINNIRTNKRRAKSDNIKFGSIYQTALLTTVFIFALVPLFSPIIDQGKNNQNFSIYNEEWNGCSTLKESIELMGYEVMPIQSSLSSTERLKQIGTQNLLGKSVLLVILGPNKFFNPIYEVPFFLEFFEGRNSLLLCHDHGSSYELLWEIFASNMIDSFDTLDFSSVNKTPVTIFADGYLRDNKSFDTNPLFPVITKSQFNDPSNIFTTGVDNVILSRASAAAGGPLIEFFGWDVVASASDVNSFVDKNFDGRYDYKIENQNLTYYIDSVDISFIFELMLDFYELQGEPIPDELLTFWNETDGELPLGYPFTPAVFLSKDTGDFRIFVSSDTSLWNNQLILNPKYDNLRFAMNVVNWLTRQDDGDLKQQWVVAIDEAHIRPETTNDFSSAGIFGFIMGYIIQLSTNPITAWIYPLLAVLLLRKFLPKKEKEEKKQVKKQEAKEERLRFRTSSFFAKKINRYHDKKKYRQALVLLYRRLERKLNTQLGTKPITPSNVIDLLKSKDPNVSKNTLKRVRRFIKFISLLKEGKKNVKDTYNFEQIYFEMSWINDKI
;
A
#
# COMPACT_ATOMS: atom_id res chain seq x y z
N MET A 1 16.46 37.03 -14.80
CA MET A 1 15.64 35.90 -15.28
C MET A 1 15.48 34.80 -14.22
N ALA A 2 16.55 34.27 -13.60
CA ALA A 2 16.47 33.29 -12.51
C ALA A 2 15.59 33.73 -11.31
N LYS A 3 15.62 35.02 -10.96
CA LYS A 3 14.77 35.61 -9.90
C LYS A 3 13.26 35.56 -10.21
N LYS A 4 12.87 35.56 -11.49
CA LYS A 4 11.46 35.57 -11.94
C LYS A 4 10.89 34.14 -11.99
N THR A 5 11.70 33.17 -12.39
CA THR A 5 11.35 31.73 -12.34
C THR A 5 11.33 31.19 -10.92
N SER A 6 12.22 31.62 -10.02
CA SER A 6 12.15 31.21 -8.61
C SER A 6 10.88 31.74 -7.93
N THR A 7 10.45 32.97 -8.20
CA THR A 7 9.16 33.48 -7.71
C THR A 7 7.95 32.73 -8.26
N LEU A 8 8.02 32.21 -9.49
CA LEU A 8 6.88 31.47 -10.07
C LEU A 8 6.77 30.06 -9.48
N VAL A 9 7.92 29.39 -9.26
CA VAL A 9 7.98 28.09 -8.57
C VAL A 9 7.61 28.25 -7.10
N PHE A 10 8.09 29.30 -6.43
CA PHE A 10 7.72 29.61 -5.05
C PHE A 10 6.22 29.90 -4.91
N LYS A 11 5.63 30.66 -5.85
CA LYS A 11 4.17 30.87 -5.89
C LYS A 11 3.41 29.58 -6.17
N GLY A 12 3.91 28.70 -7.04
CA GLY A 12 3.30 27.38 -7.28
C GLY A 12 3.34 26.48 -6.04
N ILE A 13 4.46 26.46 -5.32
CA ILE A 13 4.59 25.73 -4.05
C ILE A 13 3.67 26.34 -2.99
N LEU A 14 3.59 27.67 -2.88
CA LEU A 14 2.66 28.35 -1.97
C LEU A 14 1.19 28.06 -2.32
N TYR A 15 0.87 27.90 -3.60
CA TYR A 15 -0.49 27.59 -4.06
C TYR A 15 -0.86 26.14 -3.74
N VAL A 16 0.07 25.19 -3.93
CA VAL A 16 -0.14 23.78 -3.55
C VAL A 16 -0.20 23.65 -2.03
N LEU A 17 0.69 24.30 -1.28
CA LEU A 17 0.61 24.36 0.18
C LEU A 17 -0.67 25.05 0.65
N GLY A 18 -1.12 26.10 -0.04
CA GLY A 18 -2.39 26.77 0.25
C GLY A 18 -3.60 25.86 0.00
N ILE A 19 -3.61 25.07 -1.07
CA ILE A 19 -4.68 24.08 -1.34
C ILE A 19 -4.64 22.94 -0.32
N VAL A 20 -3.46 22.42 0.00
CA VAL A 20 -3.30 21.37 1.00
C VAL A 20 -3.71 21.88 2.38
N LEU A 21 -3.33 23.11 2.75
CA LEU A 21 -3.75 23.78 3.97
C LEU A 21 -5.26 24.05 3.97
N PHE A 22 -5.87 24.41 2.83
CA PHE A 22 -7.31 24.64 2.71
C PHE A 22 -8.11 23.33 2.84
N ILE A 23 -7.59 22.23 2.29
CA ILE A 23 -8.16 20.89 2.45
C ILE A 23 -8.01 20.43 3.91
N LEU A 24 -6.83 20.63 4.51
CA LEU A 24 -6.59 20.33 5.94
C LEU A 24 -7.49 21.18 6.84
N ILE A 25 -7.64 22.47 6.57
CA ILE A 25 -8.55 23.36 7.31
C ILE A 25 -10.00 22.92 7.09
N GLY A 26 -10.40 22.50 5.88
CA GLY A 26 -11.73 21.98 5.61
C GLY A 26 -12.02 20.66 6.35
N VAL A 27 -11.04 19.77 6.43
CA VAL A 27 -11.13 18.51 7.19
C VAL A 27 -11.16 18.80 8.69
N LEU A 28 -10.27 19.67 9.19
CA LEU A 28 -10.25 20.07 10.60
C LEU A 28 -11.50 20.86 11.01
N LEU A 29 -12.06 21.70 10.13
CA LEU A 29 -13.34 22.37 10.37
C LEU A 29 -14.50 21.38 10.33
N SER A 30 -14.49 20.40 9.43
CA SER A 30 -15.50 19.33 9.42
C SER A 30 -15.49 18.55 10.73
N ASP A 31 -14.30 18.20 11.21
CA ASP A 31 -14.09 17.44 12.45
C ASP A 31 -14.42 18.26 13.70
N TYR A 32 -14.11 19.57 13.67
CA TYR A 32 -14.48 20.54 14.71
C TYR A 32 -15.99 20.83 14.73
N ILE A 33 -16.64 20.86 13.56
CA ILE A 33 -18.09 21.03 13.46
C ILE A 33 -18.78 19.82 14.09
N THR A 34 -18.36 18.59 13.74
CA THR A 34 -18.92 17.35 14.31
C THR A 34 -18.71 17.17 15.81
N THR A 35 -17.79 17.93 16.42
CA THR A 35 -17.49 17.88 17.86
C THR A 35 -17.98 19.09 18.67
N SER A 36 -18.60 20.09 18.03
CA SER A 36 -19.02 21.34 18.69
C SER A 36 -20.52 21.39 19.05
N ASP A 37 -20.83 22.10 20.14
CA ASP A 37 -22.15 22.27 20.75
C ASP A 37 -23.23 22.78 19.77
N GLU A 38 -24.48 22.34 19.94
CA GLU A 38 -25.61 22.52 18.99
C GLU A 38 -25.84 23.98 18.52
N GLY A 39 -25.52 24.96 19.39
CA GLY A 39 -25.66 26.38 19.08
C GLY A 39 -24.70 26.90 17.99
N ILE A 40 -23.50 26.31 17.87
CA ILE A 40 -22.49 26.73 16.88
C ILE A 40 -22.75 26.08 15.51
N GLN A 41 -23.30 24.85 15.50
CA GLN A 41 -23.71 24.17 14.27
C GLN A 41 -24.77 24.95 13.50
N SER A 42 -25.80 25.46 14.17
CA SER A 42 -26.86 26.24 13.50
C SER A 42 -26.35 27.52 12.82
N PHE A 43 -25.44 28.26 13.47
CA PHE A 43 -24.86 29.49 12.94
C PHE A 43 -23.93 29.23 11.73
N ILE A 44 -23.21 28.12 11.72
CA ILE A 44 -22.32 27.74 10.61
C ILE A 44 -23.12 27.18 9.43
N GLN A 45 -24.17 26.39 9.70
CA GLN A 45 -25.05 25.81 8.68
C GLN A 45 -25.81 26.88 7.89
N GLU A 46 -26.30 27.93 8.56
CA GLU A 46 -26.98 29.07 7.92
C GLU A 46 -26.05 29.89 7.00
N ASN A 47 -24.74 29.92 7.28
CA ASN A 47 -23.76 30.66 6.48
C ASN A 47 -23.10 29.82 5.36
N ILE A 48 -23.09 28.49 5.48
CA ILE A 48 -22.56 27.58 4.45
C ILE A 48 -23.58 27.32 3.32
N GLU A 49 -24.88 27.31 3.63
CA GLU A 49 -25.96 27.19 2.62
C GLU A 49 -25.88 28.26 1.51
N TYR A 50 -25.30 29.43 1.81
CA TYR A 50 -25.20 30.53 0.85
C TYR A 50 -24.05 30.40 -0.17
N PHE A 51 -23.09 29.47 0.01
CA PHE A 51 -21.84 29.51 -0.78
C PHE A 51 -21.51 28.24 -1.60
N GLN A 52 -22.21 27.11 -1.40
CA GLN A 52 -21.87 25.84 -2.08
C GLN A 52 -22.98 25.19 -2.93
N VAL A 53 -24.22 25.69 -2.90
CA VAL A 53 -25.37 24.93 -3.40
C VAL A 53 -25.49 24.89 -4.93
N ASP A 54 -25.21 25.98 -5.66
CA ASP A 54 -25.59 26.03 -7.09
C ASP A 54 -24.83 25.08 -8.03
N VAL A 55 -23.56 24.77 -7.75
CA VAL A 55 -22.75 23.92 -8.64
C VAL A 55 -22.97 22.43 -8.37
N LEU A 56 -23.14 22.06 -7.09
CA LEU A 56 -23.42 20.67 -6.70
C LEU A 56 -24.85 20.28 -7.06
N LEU A 57 -25.83 21.17 -6.87
CA LEU A 57 -27.21 20.91 -7.24
C LEU A 57 -27.34 20.64 -8.75
N GLN A 58 -26.66 21.41 -9.61
CA GLN A 58 -26.70 21.19 -11.07
C GLN A 58 -26.11 19.83 -11.49
N VAL A 59 -25.08 19.34 -10.81
CA VAL A 59 -24.48 18.02 -11.08
C VAL A 59 -25.40 16.89 -10.60
N PHE A 60 -26.01 17.03 -9.42
CA PHE A 60 -26.95 16.03 -8.92
C PHE A 60 -28.25 15.97 -9.72
N THR A 61 -28.83 17.11 -10.11
CA THR A 61 -30.03 17.15 -10.97
C THR A 61 -29.78 16.50 -12.34
N TYR A 62 -28.57 16.61 -12.87
CA TYR A 62 -28.16 15.98 -14.13
C TYR A 62 -28.02 14.45 -14.02
N ILE A 63 -27.51 13.95 -12.89
CA ILE A 63 -27.38 12.52 -12.62
C ILE A 63 -28.76 11.89 -12.38
N ASP A 64 -29.61 12.56 -11.61
CA ASP A 64 -30.96 12.11 -11.26
C ASP A 64 -31.88 12.05 -12.49
N SER A 65 -31.78 13.02 -13.40
CA SER A 65 -32.60 13.05 -14.64
C SER A 65 -32.27 11.95 -15.66
N ASN A 66 -31.10 11.30 -15.54
CA ASN A 66 -30.64 10.30 -16.50
C ASN A 66 -30.73 8.86 -15.96
N PHE A 67 -31.14 8.67 -14.71
CA PHE A 67 -31.28 7.36 -14.06
C PHE A 67 -32.57 7.28 -13.24
N SER A 68 -33.71 7.17 -13.91
CA SER A 68 -35.01 6.77 -13.31
C SER A 68 -35.76 5.92 -14.33
N GLU A 69 -36.39 4.77 -14.09
CA GLU A 69 -36.63 3.90 -12.92
C GLU A 69 -37.12 2.53 -13.51
N PRO A 70 -37.01 1.37 -12.82
CA PRO A 70 -38.01 1.00 -11.80
C PRO A 70 -37.43 0.18 -10.62
N VAL A 71 -36.31 0.61 -10.02
CA VAL A 71 -35.69 -0.09 -8.87
C VAL A 71 -35.91 0.64 -7.53
N ASN A 72 -36.45 1.86 -7.55
CA ASN A 72 -36.47 2.75 -6.38
C ASN A 72 -37.70 2.59 -5.46
N SER A 73 -38.80 2.02 -5.94
CA SER A 73 -39.99 1.79 -5.11
C SER A 73 -39.83 0.59 -4.16
N SER A 74 -39.13 -0.47 -4.60
CA SER A 74 -38.85 -1.66 -3.79
C SER A 74 -37.78 -1.39 -2.74
N LEU A 75 -36.72 -0.64 -3.07
CA LEU A 75 -35.65 -0.30 -2.13
C LEU A 75 -36.09 0.70 -1.05
N LYS A 76 -37.01 1.62 -1.36
CA LYS A 76 -37.59 2.51 -0.35
C LYS A 76 -38.44 1.77 0.68
N LEU A 77 -39.12 0.70 0.27
CA LEU A 77 -39.94 -0.10 1.19
C LEU A 77 -39.07 -0.96 2.12
N ILE A 78 -37.95 -1.48 1.62
CA ILE A 78 -36.98 -2.27 2.40
C ILE A 78 -36.18 -1.37 3.37
N ALA A 79 -35.83 -0.16 2.94
CA ALA A 79 -35.11 0.79 3.80
C ALA A 79 -35.98 1.38 4.92
N GLN A 80 -37.31 1.47 4.74
CA GLN A 80 -38.23 1.96 5.78
C GLN A 80 -38.61 0.89 6.82
N SER A 81 -38.47 -0.41 6.51
CA SER A 81 -38.78 -1.47 7.48
C SER A 81 -37.61 -1.85 8.38
N GLN A 82 -36.37 -1.49 8.04
CA GLN A 82 -35.17 -1.96 8.77
C GLN A 82 -34.58 -0.97 9.78
N TYR A 83 -34.97 0.31 9.82
CA TYR A 83 -34.29 1.28 10.70
C TYR A 83 -35.26 2.25 11.38
N GLY A 84 -35.52 2.00 12.67
CA GLY A 84 -36.29 2.88 13.54
C GLY A 84 -35.50 4.15 13.90
N ASN A 85 -36.04 5.32 13.52
CA ASN A 85 -35.86 6.68 14.06
C ASN A 85 -34.52 7.11 14.74
N GLY A 86 -33.38 6.53 14.35
CA GLY A 86 -32.06 7.11 14.57
C GLY A 86 -31.73 8.07 13.43
N PHE A 87 -31.08 9.19 13.73
CA PHE A 87 -30.66 10.18 12.73
C PHE A 87 -29.68 9.55 11.73
N VAL A 88 -30.19 9.06 10.60
CA VAL A 88 -29.36 8.49 9.53
C VAL A 88 -28.64 9.65 8.84
N LEU A 89 -27.32 9.71 9.02
CA LEU A 89 -26.47 10.52 8.15
C LEU A 89 -26.78 10.11 6.70
N PRO A 90 -27.26 11.04 5.85
CA PRO A 90 -27.73 10.69 4.52
C PRO A 90 -26.68 9.85 3.78
N SER A 91 -27.13 8.83 3.06
CA SER A 91 -26.24 7.91 2.33
C SER A 91 -25.25 8.63 1.43
N TYR A 92 -25.50 9.88 1.00
CA TYR A 92 -24.54 10.70 0.26
C TYR A 92 -23.24 11.04 1.06
N LEU A 93 -23.24 11.00 2.40
CA LEU A 93 -22.05 11.24 3.22
C LEU A 93 -21.01 10.12 3.13
N SER A 94 -21.42 8.87 2.89
CA SER A 94 -20.48 7.77 2.61
C SER A 94 -19.80 7.94 1.24
N TYR A 95 -20.33 8.81 0.38
CA TYR A 95 -19.68 9.23 -0.84
C TYR A 95 -18.78 10.45 -0.65
N ILE A 96 -18.64 11.05 0.54
CA ILE A 96 -17.66 12.13 0.76
C ILE A 96 -16.23 11.64 0.51
N PRO A 97 -15.78 10.47 1.00
CA PRO A 97 -14.50 9.91 0.63
C PRO A 97 -14.37 9.71 -0.89
N LEU A 98 -15.40 9.16 -1.54
CA LEU A 98 -15.42 9.00 -2.99
C LEU A 98 -15.35 10.36 -3.71
N ALA A 99 -16.07 11.38 -3.24
CA ALA A 99 -16.07 12.73 -3.74
C ALA A 99 -14.71 13.39 -3.50
N CYS A 100 -14.06 13.16 -2.37
CA CYS A 100 -12.68 13.58 -2.09
C CYS A 100 -11.69 12.86 -3.00
N TYR A 101 -11.88 11.57 -3.31
CA TYR A 101 -11.05 10.83 -4.27
C TYR A 101 -11.31 11.28 -5.71
N VAL A 102 -12.55 11.60 -6.07
CA VAL A 102 -12.91 12.16 -7.37
C VAL A 102 -12.35 13.57 -7.49
N VAL A 103 -12.44 14.40 -6.45
CA VAL A 103 -11.85 15.74 -6.38
C VAL A 103 -10.33 15.64 -6.39
N ALA A 104 -9.70 14.72 -5.65
CA ALA A 104 -8.26 14.50 -5.68
C ALA A 104 -7.81 13.95 -7.05
N GLY A 105 -8.59 13.08 -7.66
CA GLY A 105 -8.40 12.56 -9.01
C GLY A 105 -8.52 13.67 -10.05
N VAL A 106 -9.52 14.54 -9.92
CA VAL A 106 -9.77 15.71 -10.76
C VAL A 106 -8.68 16.77 -10.55
N ILE A 107 -8.23 17.03 -9.31
CA ILE A 107 -7.08 17.88 -9.00
C ILE A 107 -5.81 17.27 -9.60
N GLY A 108 -5.61 15.96 -9.48
CA GLY A 108 -4.52 15.22 -10.10
C GLY A 108 -4.57 15.34 -11.64
N LEU A 109 -5.76 15.23 -12.23
CA LEU A 109 -5.99 15.34 -13.67
C LEU A 109 -5.81 16.79 -14.15
N PHE A 110 -6.27 17.78 -13.40
CA PHE A 110 -6.01 19.21 -13.62
C PHE A 110 -4.54 19.54 -13.44
N PHE A 111 -3.84 18.92 -12.50
CA PHE A 111 -2.41 19.08 -12.31
C PHE A 111 -1.65 18.46 -13.48
N ILE A 112 -2.08 17.30 -13.99
CA ILE A 112 -1.55 16.67 -15.20
C ILE A 112 -1.84 17.55 -16.43
N ILE A 113 -3.05 18.08 -16.59
CA ILE A 113 -3.43 18.98 -17.68
C ILE A 113 -2.65 20.29 -17.59
N PHE A 114 -2.52 20.86 -16.39
CA PHE A 114 -1.71 22.04 -16.12
C PHE A 114 -0.25 21.80 -16.47
N LEU A 115 0.29 20.63 -16.10
CA LEU A 115 1.61 20.18 -16.50
C LEU A 115 1.71 20.06 -18.03
N ILE A 116 0.74 19.44 -18.71
CA ILE A 116 0.69 19.31 -20.18
C ILE A 116 0.58 20.67 -20.87
N ASN A 117 -0.20 21.59 -20.34
CA ASN A 117 -0.38 22.94 -20.87
C ASN A 117 0.86 23.80 -20.62
N ASN A 118 1.52 23.65 -19.46
CA ASN A 118 2.85 24.22 -19.22
C ASN A 118 3.91 23.60 -20.14
N ILE A 119 3.83 22.30 -20.48
CA ILE A 119 4.68 21.69 -21.52
C ILE A 119 4.44 22.35 -22.88
N ARG A 120 3.18 22.51 -23.30
CA ARG A 120 2.86 23.04 -24.64
C ARG A 120 3.28 24.51 -24.77
N THR A 121 3.00 25.32 -23.75
CA THR A 121 3.36 26.74 -23.72
C THR A 121 4.88 26.93 -23.60
N ASN A 122 5.56 26.12 -22.80
CA ASN A 122 7.02 26.22 -22.68
C ASN A 122 7.79 25.46 -23.77
N LYS A 123 7.24 24.47 -24.48
CA LYS A 123 7.84 23.93 -25.73
C LYS A 123 7.90 25.02 -26.81
N ARG A 124 6.90 25.91 -26.85
CA ARG A 124 6.90 27.08 -27.74
C ARG A 124 7.96 28.12 -27.33
N ARG A 125 8.35 28.18 -26.04
CA ARG A 125 9.41 29.09 -25.51
C ARG A 125 10.81 28.44 -25.44
N ALA A 126 10.90 27.11 -25.32
CA ALA A 126 12.13 26.33 -25.15
C ALA A 126 12.83 25.97 -26.48
N LYS A 127 12.32 26.47 -27.62
CA LYS A 127 13.15 26.56 -28.84
C LYS A 127 14.39 27.45 -28.63
N SER A 128 14.43 28.25 -27.55
CA SER A 128 15.53 29.17 -27.25
C SER A 128 16.58 28.66 -26.26
N ASP A 129 16.27 27.71 -25.35
CA ASP A 129 17.23 27.28 -24.33
C ASP A 129 17.09 25.79 -23.97
N ASN A 130 18.23 25.09 -23.94
CA ASN A 130 18.42 23.65 -23.70
C ASN A 130 18.08 23.21 -22.25
N ILE A 131 16.90 23.56 -21.74
CA ILE A 131 16.45 23.11 -20.41
C ILE A 131 15.76 21.74 -20.55
N LYS A 132 16.34 20.72 -19.92
CA LYS A 132 15.85 19.34 -19.95
C LYS A 132 14.55 19.20 -19.15
N PHE A 133 13.43 19.31 -19.85
CA PHE A 133 12.06 19.17 -19.35
C PHE A 133 11.79 17.93 -18.47
N GLY A 134 12.61 16.87 -18.59
CA GLY A 134 12.45 15.64 -17.81
C GLY A 134 12.74 15.77 -16.31
N SER A 135 13.36 16.85 -15.83
CA SER A 135 13.71 16.97 -14.40
C SER A 135 12.54 17.41 -13.52
N ILE A 136 11.64 18.27 -14.02
CA ILE A 136 10.55 18.84 -13.18
C ILE A 136 9.51 17.77 -12.82
N TYR A 137 9.13 16.92 -13.77
CA TYR A 137 8.23 15.78 -13.52
C TYR A 137 8.80 14.80 -12.51
N GLN A 138 10.09 14.54 -12.64
CA GLN A 138 10.79 13.64 -11.72
C GLN A 138 10.85 14.20 -10.32
N THR A 139 11.13 15.50 -10.19
CA THR A 139 11.11 16.17 -8.89
C THR A 139 9.71 16.16 -8.29
N ALA A 140 8.67 16.51 -9.06
CA ALA A 140 7.29 16.49 -8.56
C ALA A 140 6.85 15.08 -8.11
N LEU A 141 7.07 14.06 -8.93
CA LEU A 141 6.74 12.67 -8.59
C LEU A 141 7.52 12.20 -7.35
N LEU A 142 8.83 12.47 -7.29
CA LEU A 142 9.65 12.11 -6.12
C LEU A 142 9.19 12.87 -4.87
N THR A 143 8.85 14.15 -4.98
CA THR A 143 8.31 14.92 -3.85
C THR A 143 6.98 14.35 -3.39
N THR A 144 6.09 13.96 -4.31
CA THR A 144 4.82 13.31 -3.95
C THR A 144 5.06 11.98 -3.25
N VAL A 145 5.90 11.09 -3.82
CA VAL A 145 6.26 9.80 -3.19
C VAL A 145 6.92 10.03 -1.83
N PHE A 146 7.80 11.02 -1.70
CA PHE A 146 8.45 11.36 -0.45
C PHE A 146 7.47 11.86 0.61
N ILE A 147 6.49 12.69 0.23
CA ILE A 147 5.42 13.12 1.14
C ILE A 147 4.63 11.89 1.60
N PHE A 148 4.09 11.08 0.69
CA PHE A 148 3.30 9.90 1.07
C PHE A 148 4.09 8.88 1.88
N ALA A 149 5.38 8.69 1.59
CA ALA A 149 6.24 7.80 2.36
C ALA A 149 6.54 8.31 3.79
N LEU A 150 6.46 9.63 4.01
CA LEU A 150 6.69 10.24 5.32
C LEU A 150 5.41 10.57 6.09
N VAL A 151 4.25 10.55 5.44
CA VAL A 151 2.95 10.73 6.12
C VAL A 151 2.83 9.82 7.36
N PRO A 152 3.12 8.50 7.30
CA PRO A 152 3.01 7.65 8.49
C PRO A 152 4.02 7.99 9.59
N LEU A 153 5.14 8.65 9.27
CA LEU A 153 6.13 9.08 10.25
C LEU A 153 5.71 10.38 10.95
N PHE A 154 5.00 11.26 10.23
CA PHE A 154 4.57 12.56 10.74
C PHE A 154 3.15 12.56 11.30
N SER A 155 2.29 11.62 10.91
CA SER A 155 0.91 11.55 11.41
C SER A 155 0.84 11.44 12.93
N PRO A 156 1.68 10.65 13.64
CA PRO A 156 1.63 10.56 15.10
C PRO A 156 1.95 11.88 15.82
N ILE A 157 2.62 12.83 15.15
CA ILE A 157 2.91 14.14 15.74
C ILE A 157 1.64 15.01 15.81
N ILE A 158 0.66 14.75 14.94
CA ILE A 158 -0.56 15.54 14.83
C ILE A 158 -1.59 15.09 15.87
N ASP A 159 -1.83 13.78 15.96
CA ASP A 159 -2.84 13.17 16.83
C ASP A 159 -2.26 12.58 18.13
N GLN A 160 -0.95 12.76 18.34
CA GLN A 160 -0.19 12.18 19.46
C GLN A 160 -0.15 10.64 19.46
N GLY A 161 -0.53 9.99 18.35
CA GLY A 161 -0.62 8.54 18.27
C GLY A 161 -1.74 7.94 19.13
N LYS A 162 -2.72 8.76 19.56
CA LYS A 162 -3.86 8.26 20.35
C LYS A 162 -4.83 7.49 19.45
N ASN A 163 -5.25 6.32 19.90
CA ASN A 163 -6.34 5.57 19.29
C ASN A 163 -7.47 5.45 20.31
N ASN A 164 -8.56 6.20 20.08
CA ASN A 164 -9.75 6.25 20.95
C ASN A 164 -10.90 5.41 20.39
N GLN A 165 -10.63 4.45 19.51
CA GLN A 165 -11.65 3.59 18.94
C GLN A 165 -12.25 2.65 20.00
N ASN A 166 -13.52 2.30 19.81
CA ASN A 166 -14.20 1.29 20.61
C ASN A 166 -13.40 -0.03 20.54
N PHE A 167 -13.22 -0.67 21.68
CA PHE A 167 -12.47 -1.93 21.85
C PHE A 167 -10.98 -1.90 21.51
N SER A 168 -10.41 -0.75 21.10
CA SER A 168 -8.97 -0.64 20.92
C SER A 168 -8.23 -0.81 22.25
N ILE A 169 -7.12 -1.54 22.23
CA ILE A 169 -6.26 -1.74 23.40
C ILE A 169 -5.46 -0.49 23.79
N TYR A 170 -5.50 0.54 22.97
CA TYR A 170 -4.90 1.85 23.25
C TYR A 170 -5.89 2.86 23.80
N ASN A 171 -7.18 2.55 23.72
CA ASN A 171 -8.21 3.41 24.24
C ASN A 171 -8.31 3.22 25.76
N GLU A 172 -8.01 4.29 26.51
CA GLU A 172 -8.10 4.35 27.98
C GLU A 172 -9.51 4.70 28.49
N GLU A 173 -10.43 5.06 27.59
CA GLU A 173 -11.80 5.39 27.94
C GLU A 173 -12.63 4.14 28.27
N TRP A 174 -13.87 4.34 28.70
CA TRP A 174 -14.76 3.29 29.21
C TRP A 174 -15.05 2.17 28.19
N ASN A 175 -15.06 2.51 26.91
CA ASN A 175 -15.31 1.64 25.75
C ASN A 175 -14.03 1.02 25.15
N GLY A 176 -12.84 1.31 25.69
CA GLY A 176 -11.57 0.74 25.25
C GLY A 176 -11.20 -0.57 25.95
N CYS A 177 -10.12 -1.22 25.52
CA CYS A 177 -9.63 -2.50 26.05
C CYS A 177 -8.21 -2.43 26.65
N SER A 178 -7.73 -1.23 26.98
CA SER A 178 -6.40 -1.02 27.57
C SER A 178 -6.19 -1.76 28.90
N THR A 179 -7.21 -1.84 29.76
CA THR A 179 -7.13 -2.58 31.03
C THR A 179 -6.97 -4.08 30.80
N LEU A 180 -7.63 -4.63 29.77
CA LEU A 180 -7.46 -6.04 29.39
C LEU A 180 -6.00 -6.30 28.98
N LYS A 181 -5.47 -5.44 28.10
CA LYS A 181 -4.08 -5.52 27.64
C LYS A 181 -3.09 -5.49 28.81
N GLU A 182 -3.20 -4.49 29.69
CA GLU A 182 -2.34 -4.37 30.87
C GLU A 182 -2.43 -5.62 31.75
N SER A 183 -3.63 -6.17 31.93
CA SER A 183 -3.84 -7.37 32.73
C SER A 183 -3.17 -8.60 32.13
N ILE A 184 -3.20 -8.76 30.80
CA ILE A 184 -2.51 -9.84 30.09
C ILE A 184 -0.99 -9.67 30.17
N GLU A 185 -0.47 -8.44 30.06
CA GLU A 185 0.96 -8.14 30.26
C GLU A 185 1.40 -8.46 31.70
N LEU A 186 0.58 -8.10 32.70
CA LEU A 186 0.82 -8.41 34.11
C LEU A 186 0.79 -9.92 34.40
N MET A 187 0.04 -10.70 33.63
CA MET A 187 0.10 -12.17 33.69
C MET A 187 1.44 -12.73 33.18
N GLY A 188 2.25 -11.93 32.50
CA GLY A 188 3.57 -12.32 31.98
C GLY A 188 3.59 -12.70 30.50
N TYR A 189 2.54 -12.39 29.75
CA TYR A 189 2.52 -12.58 28.30
C TYR A 189 3.14 -11.39 27.56
N GLU A 190 3.68 -11.66 26.37
CA GLU A 190 4.04 -10.62 25.42
C GLU A 190 2.82 -10.28 24.57
N VAL A 191 2.33 -9.04 24.67
CA VAL A 191 1.17 -8.57 23.89
C VAL A 191 1.65 -7.77 22.68
N MET A 192 1.17 -8.12 21.49
CA MET A 192 1.51 -7.44 20.24
C MET A 192 0.26 -6.94 19.49
N PRO A 193 0.18 -5.65 19.15
CA PRO A 193 -0.89 -5.11 18.30
C PRO A 193 -0.68 -5.48 16.82
N ILE A 194 -1.74 -5.83 16.10
CA ILE A 194 -1.73 -5.99 14.64
C ILE A 194 -2.44 -4.81 14.01
N GLN A 195 -1.67 -3.94 13.34
CA GLN A 195 -2.19 -2.69 12.75
C GLN A 195 -2.47 -2.78 11.23
N SER A 196 -1.95 -3.80 10.55
CA SER A 196 -1.96 -3.84 9.08
C SER A 196 -2.56 -5.10 8.47
N SER A 197 -2.02 -6.27 8.79
CA SER A 197 -2.48 -7.54 8.23
C SER A 197 -2.13 -8.68 9.18
N LEU A 198 -3.08 -9.60 9.34
CA LEU A 198 -2.95 -10.79 10.16
C LEU A 198 -1.75 -11.67 9.77
N SER A 199 -1.40 -11.70 8.48
CA SER A 199 -0.20 -12.39 7.93
C SER A 199 1.12 -11.95 8.58
N SER A 200 1.16 -10.80 9.24
CA SER A 200 2.34 -10.36 9.99
C SER A 200 2.70 -11.32 11.13
N THR A 201 1.73 -12.07 11.66
CA THR A 201 1.94 -13.07 12.71
C THR A 201 2.74 -14.29 12.23
N GLU A 202 2.72 -14.61 10.93
CA GLU A 202 3.55 -15.68 10.35
C GLU A 202 5.04 -15.42 10.55
N ARG A 203 5.45 -14.14 10.62
CA ARG A 203 6.85 -13.77 10.88
C ARG A 203 7.29 -14.17 12.28
N LEU A 204 6.37 -14.23 13.25
CA LEU A 204 6.67 -14.67 14.60
C LEU A 204 7.03 -16.17 14.64
N LYS A 205 6.44 -16.98 13.73
CA LYS A 205 6.83 -18.37 13.53
C LYS A 205 8.29 -18.49 13.03
N GLN A 206 8.74 -17.57 12.17
CA GLN A 206 10.04 -17.64 11.48
C GLN A 206 11.24 -17.07 12.27
N ILE A 207 11.01 -16.19 13.25
CA ILE A 207 12.10 -15.55 14.05
C ILE A 207 12.77 -16.55 15.03
N GLY A 208 12.30 -17.80 15.10
CA GLY A 208 12.95 -18.91 15.80
C GLY A 208 14.26 -19.38 15.14
N THR A 209 15.28 -18.52 15.09
CA THR A 209 16.62 -18.90 14.63
C THR A 209 17.51 -19.26 15.82
N GLN A 210 17.76 -20.56 15.92
CA GLN A 210 18.86 -21.26 16.60
C GLN A 210 18.82 -21.62 18.09
N ASN A 211 17.95 -21.09 18.98
CA ASN A 211 17.85 -21.64 20.36
C ASN A 211 16.55 -21.28 21.13
N LEU A 212 15.52 -20.75 20.46
CA LEU A 212 14.22 -20.45 21.06
C LEU A 212 13.15 -21.08 20.16
N LEU A 213 12.34 -21.97 20.74
CA LEU A 213 11.14 -22.54 20.12
C LEU A 213 10.34 -21.42 19.44
N GLY A 214 9.86 -21.64 18.21
CA GLY A 214 8.93 -20.71 17.57
C GLY A 214 7.74 -20.49 18.51
N LYS A 215 7.42 -19.23 18.79
CA LYS A 215 6.33 -18.91 19.71
C LYS A 215 4.98 -19.22 19.04
N SER A 216 4.07 -19.82 19.81
CA SER A 216 2.68 -19.94 19.44
C SER A 216 1.99 -18.58 19.55
N VAL A 217 0.96 -18.36 18.72
CA VAL A 217 0.22 -17.11 18.70
C VAL A 217 -1.20 -17.34 19.20
N LEU A 218 -1.61 -16.57 20.20
CA LEU A 218 -3.01 -16.35 20.52
C LEU A 218 -3.45 -15.10 19.76
N LEU A 219 -4.24 -15.26 18.71
CA LEU A 219 -4.86 -14.16 17.97
C LEU A 219 -6.15 -13.74 18.69
N VAL A 220 -6.28 -12.46 19.03
CA VAL A 220 -7.45 -11.89 19.70
C VAL A 220 -8.10 -10.87 18.78
N ILE A 221 -9.35 -11.11 18.41
CA ILE A 221 -10.16 -10.25 17.54
C ILE A 221 -11.33 -9.73 18.37
N LEU A 222 -11.36 -8.43 18.62
CA LEU A 222 -12.35 -7.76 19.46
C LEU A 222 -13.24 -6.86 18.61
N GLY A 223 -14.52 -7.21 18.47
CA GLY A 223 -15.53 -6.36 17.85
C GLY A 223 -15.18 -5.90 16.43
N PRO A 224 -14.80 -6.82 15.51
CA PRO A 224 -14.42 -6.41 14.17
C PRO A 224 -15.63 -5.80 13.46
N ASN A 225 -15.45 -4.60 12.92
CA ASN A 225 -16.47 -3.87 12.17
C ASN A 225 -16.01 -3.51 10.75
N LYS A 226 -14.92 -4.15 10.30
CA LYS A 226 -14.38 -4.07 8.96
C LYS A 226 -14.45 -5.44 8.31
N PHE A 227 -14.90 -5.47 7.06
CA PHE A 227 -14.95 -6.67 6.24
C PHE A 227 -13.57 -7.35 6.17
N PHE A 228 -13.54 -8.66 6.44
CA PHE A 228 -12.37 -9.50 6.23
C PHE A 228 -12.23 -9.79 4.74
N ASN A 229 -11.03 -9.72 4.18
CA ASN A 229 -10.84 -9.97 2.75
C ASN A 229 -10.66 -11.47 2.48
N PRO A 230 -11.64 -12.16 1.86
CA PRO A 230 -11.60 -13.61 1.70
C PRO A 230 -10.39 -14.08 0.88
N ILE A 231 -9.87 -13.24 -0.03
CA ILE A 231 -8.73 -13.61 -0.90
C ILE A 231 -7.42 -13.74 -0.10
N TYR A 232 -7.26 -12.98 0.99
CA TYR A 232 -5.98 -12.91 1.71
C TYR A 232 -6.07 -13.44 3.14
N GLU A 233 -7.21 -13.30 3.80
CA GLU A 233 -7.36 -13.62 5.21
C GLU A 233 -7.83 -15.05 5.42
N VAL A 234 -8.68 -15.59 4.54
CA VAL A 234 -9.06 -17.00 4.63
C VAL A 234 -7.85 -17.93 4.49
N PRO A 235 -6.97 -17.80 3.46
CA PRO A 235 -5.76 -18.62 3.40
C PRO A 235 -4.85 -18.47 4.63
N PHE A 236 -4.79 -17.26 5.20
CA PHE A 236 -4.07 -17.02 6.44
C PHE A 236 -4.67 -17.83 7.60
N PHE A 237 -5.99 -17.83 7.78
CA PHE A 237 -6.64 -18.59 8.85
C PHE A 237 -6.47 -20.10 8.67
N LEU A 238 -6.49 -20.61 7.43
CA LEU A 238 -6.19 -22.01 7.15
C LEU A 238 -4.79 -22.39 7.66
N GLU A 239 -3.76 -21.62 7.31
CA GLU A 239 -2.39 -21.86 7.81
C GLU A 239 -2.26 -21.56 9.33
N PHE A 240 -3.07 -20.65 9.85
CA PHE A 240 -3.08 -20.32 11.27
C PHE A 240 -3.56 -21.52 12.10
N PHE A 241 -4.60 -22.23 11.65
CA PHE A 241 -5.17 -23.40 12.33
C PHE A 241 -4.35 -24.68 12.18
N GLU A 242 -3.46 -24.78 11.18
CA GLU A 242 -2.52 -25.91 11.05
C GLU A 242 -1.43 -25.94 12.14
N GLY A 243 -1.28 -24.87 12.95
CA GLY A 243 -0.31 -24.78 14.04
C GLY A 243 -0.91 -24.90 15.44
N ARG A 244 -0.04 -24.98 16.46
CA ARG A 244 -0.40 -24.84 17.89
C ARG A 244 -0.79 -23.41 18.28
N ASN A 245 -1.60 -22.76 17.46
CA ASN A 245 -2.09 -21.41 17.67
C ASN A 245 -3.49 -21.45 18.29
N SER A 246 -3.99 -20.28 18.70
CA SER A 246 -5.33 -20.18 19.26
C SER A 246 -6.01 -18.88 18.90
N LEU A 247 -7.34 -18.89 18.86
CA LEU A 247 -8.15 -17.74 18.45
C LEU A 247 -9.16 -17.37 19.55
N LEU A 248 -9.12 -16.12 19.98
CA LEU A 248 -10.20 -15.48 20.74
C LEU A 248 -10.95 -14.57 19.79
N LEU A 249 -12.19 -14.89 19.47
CA LEU A 249 -13.06 -14.07 18.64
C LEU A 249 -14.21 -13.52 19.48
N CYS A 250 -14.37 -12.21 19.51
CA CYS A 250 -15.48 -11.57 20.20
C CYS A 250 -16.28 -10.77 19.19
N HIS A 251 -17.55 -11.14 19.05
CA HIS A 251 -18.49 -10.51 18.13
C HIS A 251 -19.06 -9.25 18.77
N ASP A 252 -19.34 -8.23 17.95
CA ASP A 252 -20.06 -7.02 18.38
C ASP A 252 -20.85 -6.45 17.21
N HIS A 253 -21.95 -7.14 16.84
CA HIS A 253 -22.90 -6.81 15.75
C HIS A 253 -22.23 -6.38 14.42
N GLY A 254 -20.97 -6.73 14.24
CA GLY A 254 -20.09 -6.30 13.15
C GLY A 254 -19.81 -7.42 12.17
N SER A 255 -18.71 -7.33 11.41
CA SER A 255 -18.37 -8.23 10.29
C SER A 255 -17.89 -9.63 10.69
N SER A 256 -17.89 -9.97 11.98
CA SER A 256 -17.38 -11.26 12.47
C SER A 256 -18.26 -12.46 12.07
N TYR A 257 -19.54 -12.25 11.73
CA TYR A 257 -20.42 -13.33 11.27
C TYR A 257 -19.98 -13.89 9.91
N GLU A 258 -19.32 -13.09 9.07
CA GLU A 258 -18.89 -13.51 7.73
C GLU A 258 -17.59 -14.33 7.80
N LEU A 259 -16.69 -14.00 8.72
CA LEU A 259 -15.35 -14.59 8.76
C LEU A 259 -15.35 -16.11 8.95
N LEU A 260 -15.99 -16.61 10.01
CA LEU A 260 -15.99 -18.06 10.30
C LEU A 260 -16.70 -18.85 9.18
N TRP A 261 -17.73 -18.24 8.60
CA TRP A 261 -18.45 -18.79 7.48
C TRP A 261 -17.59 -18.86 6.20
N GLU A 262 -16.85 -17.80 5.87
CA GLU A 262 -15.95 -17.76 4.70
C GLU A 262 -14.81 -18.78 4.82
N ILE A 263 -14.27 -18.96 6.03
CA ILE A 263 -13.24 -19.98 6.31
C ILE A 263 -13.81 -21.37 6.08
N PHE A 264 -15.03 -21.63 6.56
CA PHE A 264 -15.69 -22.92 6.36
C PHE A 264 -16.03 -23.20 4.91
N ALA A 265 -16.61 -22.23 4.20
CA ALA A 265 -16.94 -22.37 2.78
C ALA A 265 -15.67 -22.68 1.96
N SER A 266 -14.53 -22.06 2.29
CA SER A 266 -13.26 -22.34 1.62
C SER A 266 -12.72 -23.73 1.92
N ASN A 267 -12.78 -24.17 3.19
CA ASN A 267 -12.43 -25.55 3.57
C ASN A 267 -13.28 -26.60 2.86
N MET A 268 -14.58 -26.35 2.74
CA MET A 268 -15.51 -27.23 2.04
C MET A 268 -15.14 -27.38 0.56
N ILE A 269 -14.82 -26.27 -0.12
CA ILE A 269 -14.41 -26.28 -1.53
C ILE A 269 -13.13 -27.10 -1.74
N ASP A 270 -12.12 -26.93 -0.87
CA ASP A 270 -10.88 -27.71 -0.93
C ASP A 270 -11.13 -29.22 -0.72
N SER A 271 -12.08 -29.57 0.15
CA SER A 271 -12.49 -30.97 0.36
C SER A 271 -13.29 -31.54 -0.81
N PHE A 272 -14.08 -30.74 -1.53
CA PHE A 272 -14.73 -31.18 -2.77
C PHE A 272 -13.71 -31.56 -3.85
N ASP A 273 -12.64 -30.79 -3.99
CA ASP A 273 -11.59 -31.07 -4.99
C ASP A 273 -10.79 -32.35 -4.66
N THR A 274 -10.66 -32.69 -3.38
CA THR A 274 -9.88 -33.85 -2.92
C THR A 274 -10.71 -35.12 -2.66
N LEU A 275 -12.04 -35.00 -2.61
CA LEU A 275 -12.99 -36.07 -2.24
C LEU A 275 -12.67 -36.73 -0.89
N ASP A 276 -11.88 -36.08 -0.04
CA ASP A 276 -11.55 -36.53 1.31
C ASP A 276 -12.24 -35.63 2.33
N PHE A 277 -13.47 -36.00 2.67
CA PHE A 277 -14.26 -35.27 3.64
C PHE A 277 -13.90 -35.61 5.09
N SER A 278 -13.05 -36.62 5.31
CA SER A 278 -12.52 -36.94 6.63
C SER A 278 -11.48 -35.92 7.11
N SER A 279 -10.96 -35.11 6.18
CA SER A 279 -9.99 -34.05 6.41
C SER A 279 -10.54 -32.64 6.25
N VAL A 280 -11.87 -32.44 6.11
CA VAL A 280 -12.49 -31.11 6.29
C VAL A 280 -12.06 -30.62 7.67
N ASN A 281 -11.10 -29.69 7.68
CA ASN A 281 -10.46 -29.28 8.91
C ASN A 281 -11.53 -28.73 9.84
N LYS A 282 -11.47 -29.18 11.10
CA LYS A 282 -12.43 -29.03 12.20
C LYS A 282 -12.65 -27.59 12.66
N THR A 283 -12.52 -26.60 11.77
CA THR A 283 -12.76 -25.19 12.08
C THR A 283 -14.25 -25.03 12.31
N PRO A 284 -14.68 -24.85 13.56
CA PRO A 284 -16.10 -24.81 13.88
C PRO A 284 -16.69 -23.49 13.39
N VAL A 285 -17.92 -23.54 12.85
CA VAL A 285 -18.63 -22.35 12.35
C VAL A 285 -19.59 -21.86 13.40
N THR A 286 -19.57 -20.57 13.68
CA THR A 286 -20.61 -19.92 14.47
C THR A 286 -21.34 -18.92 13.60
N ILE A 287 -22.66 -18.94 13.67
CA ILE A 287 -23.51 -17.90 13.09
C ILE A 287 -23.96 -17.04 14.26
N PHE A 288 -23.65 -15.75 14.23
CA PHE A 288 -24.19 -14.79 15.18
C PHE A 288 -25.49 -14.23 14.64
N ALA A 289 -26.51 -14.19 15.49
CA ALA A 289 -27.77 -13.58 15.12
C ALA A 289 -27.64 -12.05 15.05
N ASP A 290 -28.25 -11.43 14.05
CA ASP A 290 -28.37 -9.98 14.00
C ASP A 290 -29.52 -9.53 14.91
N GLY A 291 -29.20 -8.94 16.07
CA GLY A 291 -30.18 -8.54 17.09
C GLY A 291 -29.62 -8.59 18.51
N TYR A 292 -30.36 -8.04 19.49
CA TYR A 292 -29.88 -8.01 20.87
C TYR A 292 -30.42 -9.16 21.71
N LEU A 293 -29.53 -9.89 22.37
CA LEU A 293 -29.88 -10.82 23.43
C LEU A 293 -30.55 -10.08 24.57
N ARG A 294 -31.77 -10.50 24.89
CA ARG A 294 -32.51 -10.12 26.09
C ARG A 294 -32.58 -11.29 27.04
N ASP A 295 -32.19 -11.07 28.28
CA ASP A 295 -32.41 -12.03 29.36
C ASP A 295 -33.35 -11.41 30.40
N ASN A 296 -34.57 -11.95 30.49
CA ASN A 296 -35.58 -11.44 31.41
C ASN A 296 -35.49 -12.05 32.82
N LYS A 297 -34.57 -13.00 33.05
CA LYS A 297 -34.38 -13.67 34.35
C LYS A 297 -33.10 -13.23 35.03
N SER A 298 -32.00 -13.13 34.29
CA SER A 298 -30.67 -12.81 34.82
C SER A 298 -30.08 -11.60 34.09
N PHE A 299 -30.29 -10.42 34.66
CA PHE A 299 -29.83 -9.15 34.12
C PHE A 299 -29.47 -8.16 35.23
N ASP A 300 -28.71 -7.11 34.91
CA ASP A 300 -28.41 -6.01 35.85
C ASP A 300 -29.51 -4.94 35.84
N THR A 301 -29.34 -3.86 35.06
CA THR A 301 -30.30 -2.75 35.03
C THR A 301 -31.47 -2.98 34.10
N ASN A 302 -31.26 -3.68 32.99
CA ASN A 302 -32.30 -4.01 32.03
C ASN A 302 -31.94 -5.31 31.30
N PRO A 303 -32.91 -5.97 30.62
CA PRO A 303 -32.65 -7.25 29.94
C PRO A 303 -31.58 -7.24 28.85
N LEU A 304 -31.19 -6.08 28.32
CA LEU A 304 -30.09 -5.93 27.34
C LEU A 304 -28.70 -6.00 28.00
N PHE A 305 -28.63 -6.06 29.33
CA PHE A 305 -27.40 -6.31 30.09
C PHE A 305 -27.49 -7.66 30.80
N PRO A 306 -27.47 -8.78 30.04
CA PRO A 306 -27.57 -10.11 30.62
C PRO A 306 -26.39 -10.38 31.54
N VAL A 307 -26.66 -11.07 32.65
CA VAL A 307 -25.65 -11.50 33.62
C VAL A 307 -25.59 -13.01 33.57
N ILE A 308 -24.47 -13.55 33.12
CA ILE A 308 -24.22 -14.99 33.09
C ILE A 308 -23.77 -15.41 34.48
N THR A 309 -24.65 -16.13 35.17
CA THR A 309 -24.40 -16.66 36.51
C THR A 309 -23.68 -18.00 36.46
N LYS A 310 -23.05 -18.38 37.56
CA LYS A 310 -22.40 -19.68 37.73
C LYS A 310 -23.22 -20.89 37.28
N SER A 311 -24.54 -20.88 37.51
CA SER A 311 -25.42 -21.99 37.11
C SER A 311 -25.65 -22.10 35.60
N GLN A 312 -25.30 -21.07 34.84
CA GLN A 312 -25.45 -21.00 33.39
C GLN A 312 -24.16 -21.37 32.65
N PHE A 313 -23.04 -21.53 33.37
CA PHE A 313 -21.81 -22.07 32.80
C PHE A 313 -21.87 -23.59 32.73
N ASN A 314 -21.52 -24.15 31.58
CA ASN A 314 -21.34 -25.56 31.35
C ASN A 314 -19.83 -25.90 31.35
N ASP A 315 -19.19 -25.66 32.49
CA ASP A 315 -17.74 -25.83 32.68
C ASP A 315 -17.46 -26.74 33.89
N PRO A 316 -17.66 -28.07 33.76
CA PRO A 316 -17.54 -29.00 34.88
C PRO A 316 -16.12 -29.09 35.45
N SER A 317 -15.10 -28.78 34.64
CA SER A 317 -13.69 -28.75 35.04
C SER A 317 -13.30 -27.44 35.75
N ASN A 318 -14.21 -26.46 35.82
CA ASN A 318 -13.98 -25.11 36.33
C ASN A 318 -12.80 -24.37 35.66
N ILE A 319 -12.48 -24.69 34.41
CA ILE A 319 -11.36 -24.09 33.68
C ILE A 319 -11.62 -22.60 33.45
N PHE A 320 -12.83 -22.27 32.99
CA PHE A 320 -13.25 -20.90 32.72
C PHE A 320 -13.84 -20.21 33.96
N THR A 321 -14.42 -20.98 34.87
CA THR A 321 -15.22 -20.47 36.00
C THR A 321 -14.46 -20.39 37.34
N THR A 322 -13.17 -20.74 37.39
CA THR A 322 -12.38 -20.60 38.62
C THR A 322 -12.33 -19.14 39.08
N GLY A 323 -12.97 -18.86 40.23
CA GLY A 323 -13.08 -17.51 40.79
C GLY A 323 -14.02 -16.58 40.03
N VAL A 324 -14.92 -17.13 39.21
CA VAL A 324 -15.93 -16.39 38.45
C VAL A 324 -17.31 -16.87 38.93
N ASP A 325 -18.10 -15.97 39.49
CA ASP A 325 -19.48 -16.27 39.87
C ASP A 325 -20.48 -15.58 38.93
N ASN A 326 -20.19 -14.36 38.47
CA ASN A 326 -21.06 -13.64 37.54
C ASN A 326 -20.26 -12.86 36.48
N VAL A 327 -20.66 -12.96 35.21
CA VAL A 327 -20.10 -12.18 34.10
C VAL A 327 -21.22 -11.34 33.50
N ILE A 328 -21.01 -10.02 33.40
CA ILE A 328 -21.97 -9.13 32.74
C ILE A 328 -21.61 -8.96 31.26
N LEU A 329 -22.65 -8.94 30.44
CA LEU A 329 -22.60 -8.60 29.03
C LEU A 329 -23.34 -7.27 28.80
N SER A 330 -23.08 -6.60 27.68
CA SER A 330 -23.75 -5.36 27.30
C SER A 330 -24.17 -5.40 25.85
N ARG A 331 -25.49 -5.45 25.61
CA ARG A 331 -26.08 -5.53 24.27
C ARG A 331 -25.47 -6.66 23.44
N ALA A 332 -25.25 -7.81 24.07
CA ALA A 332 -24.72 -8.99 23.40
C ALA A 332 -25.65 -9.46 22.28
N SER A 333 -25.10 -10.21 21.32
CA SER A 333 -25.87 -11.12 20.48
C SER A 333 -25.93 -12.51 21.14
N ALA A 334 -26.28 -13.55 20.38
CA ALA A 334 -26.03 -14.94 20.72
C ALA A 334 -25.62 -15.72 19.47
N ALA A 335 -24.88 -16.82 19.69
CA ALA A 335 -24.71 -17.82 18.67
C ALA A 335 -26.04 -18.49 18.36
N ALA A 336 -26.33 -18.67 17.07
CA ALA A 336 -27.43 -19.47 16.55
C ALA A 336 -27.41 -20.85 17.23
N GLY A 337 -28.41 -21.09 18.07
CA GLY A 337 -28.44 -22.22 19.00
C GLY A 337 -28.86 -23.56 18.38
N GLY A 338 -29.17 -24.51 19.25
CA GLY A 338 -29.77 -25.79 18.87
C GLY A 338 -28.81 -26.76 18.19
N PRO A 339 -29.28 -27.54 17.19
CA PRO A 339 -28.48 -28.62 16.59
C PRO A 339 -27.25 -28.10 15.84
N LEU A 340 -27.22 -26.82 15.42
CA LEU A 340 -26.08 -26.25 14.69
C LEU A 340 -24.82 -26.17 15.55
N ILE A 341 -24.95 -25.87 16.84
CA ILE A 341 -23.79 -25.79 17.76
C ILE A 341 -23.09 -27.15 17.80
N GLU A 342 -23.85 -28.22 18.02
CA GLU A 342 -23.31 -29.59 18.07
C GLU A 342 -22.82 -30.05 16.70
N PHE A 343 -23.55 -29.71 15.62
CA PHE A 343 -23.17 -30.05 14.25
C PHE A 343 -21.81 -29.46 13.86
N PHE A 344 -21.58 -28.18 14.16
CA PHE A 344 -20.28 -27.54 13.95
C PHE A 344 -19.25 -27.92 15.02
N GLY A 345 -19.62 -28.78 15.96
CA GLY A 345 -18.76 -29.37 16.96
C GLY A 345 -18.41 -28.44 18.12
N TRP A 346 -19.13 -27.35 18.34
CA TRP A 346 -18.86 -26.43 19.44
C TRP A 346 -19.17 -27.03 20.81
N ASP A 347 -18.30 -26.76 21.78
CA ASP A 347 -18.56 -26.99 23.19
C ASP A 347 -19.16 -25.70 23.78
N VAL A 348 -20.41 -25.76 24.25
CA VAL A 348 -21.07 -24.62 24.90
C VAL A 348 -20.43 -24.38 26.26
N VAL A 349 -19.81 -23.21 26.44
CA VAL A 349 -19.21 -22.79 27.72
C VAL A 349 -20.24 -22.13 28.62
N ALA A 350 -21.12 -21.28 28.06
CA ALA A 350 -22.24 -20.71 28.80
C ALA A 350 -23.36 -20.25 27.87
N SER A 351 -24.56 -20.19 28.44
CA SER A 351 -25.76 -19.73 27.76
C SER A 351 -26.52 -18.69 28.60
N ALA A 352 -27.42 -17.94 27.95
CA ALA A 352 -28.36 -17.07 28.63
C ALA A 352 -29.39 -17.88 29.45
N SER A 353 -30.33 -17.21 30.11
CA SER A 353 -31.32 -17.88 30.96
C SER A 353 -32.40 -18.59 30.15
N ASP A 354 -32.23 -19.88 29.88
CA ASP A 354 -33.20 -20.83 29.31
C ASP A 354 -34.46 -20.20 28.65
N VAL A 355 -35.68 -20.52 29.14
CA VAL A 355 -36.95 -20.06 28.57
C VAL A 355 -37.20 -18.55 28.66
N ASN A 356 -36.36 -17.79 29.37
CA ASN A 356 -36.56 -16.36 29.63
C ASN A 356 -35.61 -15.48 28.80
N SER A 357 -34.89 -16.07 27.87
CA SER A 357 -33.93 -15.37 27.03
C SER A 357 -34.17 -15.63 25.54
N PHE A 358 -33.94 -14.59 24.74
CA PHE A 358 -34.09 -14.63 23.29
C PHE A 358 -33.29 -13.49 22.65
N VAL A 359 -32.97 -13.61 21.37
CA VAL A 359 -32.40 -12.52 20.58
C VAL A 359 -33.54 -11.76 19.89
N ASP A 360 -33.66 -10.48 20.22
CA ASP A 360 -34.65 -9.54 19.70
C ASP A 360 -34.09 -8.85 18.44
N LYS A 361 -34.55 -9.27 17.26
CA LYS A 361 -34.05 -8.75 15.98
C LYS A 361 -34.74 -7.45 15.54
N ASN A 362 -36.00 -7.25 15.93
CA ASN A 362 -36.80 -6.09 15.51
C ASN A 362 -36.81 -4.96 16.57
N PHE A 363 -36.17 -5.19 17.72
CA PHE A 363 -36.01 -4.29 18.84
C PHE A 363 -37.32 -3.93 19.57
N ASP A 364 -38.36 -4.75 19.48
CA ASP A 364 -39.66 -4.49 20.11
C ASP A 364 -39.75 -4.96 21.58
N GLY A 365 -38.73 -5.68 22.05
CA GLY A 365 -38.65 -6.20 23.42
C GLY A 365 -39.49 -7.44 23.68
N ARG A 366 -39.99 -8.12 22.66
CA ARG A 366 -40.79 -9.34 22.74
C ARG A 366 -40.16 -10.42 21.88
N TYR A 367 -40.44 -11.66 22.25
CA TYR A 367 -40.03 -12.81 21.45
C TYR A 367 -41.17 -13.20 20.53
N ASP A 368 -41.01 -12.92 19.24
CA ASP A 368 -41.97 -13.22 18.20
C ASP A 368 -41.30 -14.10 17.12
N TYR A 369 -41.17 -15.40 17.40
CA TYR A 369 -40.59 -16.35 16.43
C TYR A 369 -41.40 -16.39 15.12
N LYS A 370 -42.72 -16.53 15.22
CA LYS A 370 -43.61 -16.75 14.07
C LYS A 370 -44.88 -15.90 14.19
N ILE A 371 -45.11 -15.03 13.21
CA ILE A 371 -46.36 -14.27 13.08
C ILE A 371 -47.12 -14.77 11.85
N GLU A 372 -48.31 -15.34 12.09
CA GLU A 372 -49.22 -15.78 11.03
C GLU A 372 -50.26 -14.70 10.74
N ASN A 373 -50.26 -14.14 9.53
CA ASN A 373 -51.25 -13.15 9.08
C ASN A 373 -51.95 -13.59 7.79
N GLN A 374 -53.15 -14.16 7.96
CA GLN A 374 -54.21 -14.49 6.98
C GLN A 374 -53.84 -15.19 5.66
N ASN A 375 -52.56 -15.33 5.30
CA ASN A 375 -51.95 -16.10 4.20
C ASN A 375 -50.40 -15.98 4.18
N LEU A 376 -49.78 -15.17 5.04
CA LEU A 376 -48.33 -14.97 5.10
C LEU A 376 -47.82 -15.32 6.50
N THR A 377 -46.75 -16.10 6.53
CA THR A 377 -45.97 -16.39 7.73
C THR A 377 -44.72 -15.53 7.68
N TYR A 378 -44.48 -14.77 8.74
CA TYR A 378 -43.24 -14.01 8.93
C TYR A 378 -42.48 -14.60 10.11
N TYR A 379 -41.19 -14.86 9.90
CA TYR A 379 -40.26 -15.21 10.96
C TYR A 379 -39.44 -13.96 11.30
N ILE A 380 -39.49 -13.51 12.56
CA ILE A 380 -38.86 -12.26 12.98
C ILE A 380 -37.61 -12.58 13.79
N ASP A 381 -37.79 -13.25 14.93
CA ASP A 381 -36.68 -13.65 15.81
C ASP A 381 -36.15 -15.04 15.42
N SER A 382 -35.73 -15.14 14.15
CA SER A 382 -35.14 -16.34 13.56
C SER A 382 -33.87 -16.04 12.77
N VAL A 383 -33.13 -17.10 12.45
CA VAL A 383 -32.07 -17.10 11.44
C VAL A 383 -32.47 -18.05 10.33
N ASP A 384 -32.52 -17.53 9.11
CA ASP A 384 -32.67 -18.34 7.91
C ASP A 384 -31.40 -19.18 7.71
N ILE A 385 -31.56 -20.49 7.81
CA ILE A 385 -30.48 -21.47 7.66
C ILE A 385 -30.69 -22.33 6.42
N SER A 386 -31.59 -21.91 5.52
CA SER A 386 -31.96 -22.67 4.32
C SER A 386 -30.76 -22.99 3.45
N PHE A 387 -29.93 -21.99 3.22
CA PHE A 387 -28.71 -22.15 2.46
C PHE A 387 -27.76 -23.20 3.07
N ILE A 388 -27.60 -23.20 4.40
CA ILE A 388 -26.70 -24.13 5.10
C ILE A 388 -27.27 -25.54 5.01
N PHE A 389 -28.59 -25.67 5.20
CA PHE A 389 -29.25 -26.95 5.12
C PHE A 389 -29.17 -27.56 3.71
N GLU A 390 -29.42 -26.78 2.66
CA GLU A 390 -29.25 -27.23 1.26
C GLU A 390 -27.82 -27.75 1.02
N LEU A 391 -26.83 -26.99 1.47
CA LEU A 391 -25.42 -27.37 1.36
C LEU A 391 -25.07 -28.62 2.18
N MET A 392 -25.72 -28.84 3.32
CA MET A 392 -25.59 -30.07 4.11
C MET A 392 -26.26 -31.26 3.42
N LEU A 393 -27.44 -31.08 2.80
CA LEU A 393 -28.11 -32.14 2.05
C LEU A 393 -27.23 -32.64 0.91
N ASP A 394 -26.67 -31.71 0.14
CA ASP A 394 -25.72 -32.00 -0.94
C ASP A 394 -24.50 -32.78 -0.41
N PHE A 395 -24.00 -32.39 0.76
CA PHE A 395 -22.87 -33.06 1.41
C PHE A 395 -23.18 -34.51 1.79
N TYR A 396 -24.32 -34.77 2.46
CA TYR A 396 -24.73 -36.13 2.83
C TYR A 396 -25.00 -37.00 1.60
N GLU A 397 -25.68 -36.46 0.58
CA GLU A 397 -25.93 -37.17 -0.68
C GLU A 397 -24.62 -37.58 -1.36
N LEU A 398 -23.63 -36.69 -1.37
CA LEU A 398 -22.32 -36.97 -1.97
C LEU A 398 -21.52 -38.03 -1.19
N GLN A 399 -21.65 -38.09 0.13
CA GLN A 399 -21.04 -39.14 0.95
C GLN A 399 -21.77 -40.48 0.85
N GLY A 400 -23.02 -40.49 0.36
CA GLY A 400 -23.87 -41.68 0.37
C GLY A 400 -24.32 -42.09 1.78
N GLU A 401 -24.22 -41.17 2.74
CA GLU A 401 -24.69 -41.36 4.12
C GLU A 401 -26.12 -40.81 4.25
N PRO A 402 -27.01 -41.50 4.99
CA PRO A 402 -28.35 -40.99 5.23
C PRO A 402 -28.30 -39.74 6.10
N ILE A 403 -29.10 -38.74 5.76
CA ILE A 403 -29.27 -37.53 6.56
C ILE A 403 -29.87 -37.92 7.92
N PRO A 404 -29.34 -37.41 9.05
CA PRO A 404 -29.92 -37.68 10.37
C PRO A 404 -31.40 -37.29 10.44
N ASP A 405 -32.25 -38.22 10.88
CA ASP A 405 -33.71 -38.01 10.97
C ASP A 405 -34.08 -36.78 11.82
N GLU A 406 -33.28 -36.48 12.85
CA GLU A 406 -33.45 -35.32 13.72
C GLU A 406 -33.27 -33.99 12.97
N LEU A 407 -32.29 -33.91 12.06
CA LEU A 407 -32.06 -32.73 11.23
C LEU A 407 -33.17 -32.55 10.18
N LEU A 408 -33.61 -33.64 9.55
CA LEU A 408 -34.74 -33.61 8.61
C LEU A 408 -36.05 -33.19 9.28
N THR A 409 -36.32 -33.74 10.47
CA THR A 409 -37.50 -33.39 11.26
C THR A 409 -37.45 -31.93 11.66
N PHE A 410 -36.33 -31.48 12.22
CA PHE A 410 -36.11 -30.09 12.60
C PHE A 410 -36.31 -29.13 11.41
N TRP A 411 -35.75 -29.44 10.25
CA TRP A 411 -35.93 -28.65 9.03
C TRP A 411 -37.40 -28.53 8.61
N ASN A 412 -38.11 -29.66 8.55
CA ASN A 412 -39.52 -29.69 8.14
C ASN A 412 -40.44 -28.99 9.15
N GLU A 413 -40.07 -28.93 10.42
CA GLU A 413 -40.85 -28.26 11.46
C GLU A 413 -40.60 -26.75 11.52
N THR A 414 -39.43 -26.29 11.09
CA THR A 414 -39.02 -24.88 11.19
C THR A 414 -39.13 -24.11 9.88
N ASP A 415 -39.51 -24.75 8.78
CA ASP A 415 -39.47 -24.18 7.42
C ASP A 415 -38.08 -23.58 7.07
N GLY A 416 -37.02 -24.09 7.68
CA GLY A 416 -35.65 -23.57 7.51
C GLY A 416 -35.27 -22.35 8.34
N GLU A 417 -36.09 -21.99 9.32
CA GLU A 417 -35.91 -20.80 10.17
C GLU A 417 -35.60 -21.21 11.61
N LEU A 418 -34.34 -21.04 12.04
CA LEU A 418 -33.90 -21.38 13.38
C LEU A 418 -34.42 -20.35 14.41
N PRO A 419 -35.24 -20.74 15.40
CA PRO A 419 -35.68 -19.82 16.44
C PRO A 419 -34.51 -19.31 17.30
N LEU A 420 -34.51 -18.00 17.60
CA LEU A 420 -33.50 -17.33 18.42
C LEU A 420 -33.87 -17.22 19.91
N GLY A 421 -34.75 -18.11 20.35
CA GLY A 421 -35.17 -18.29 21.74
C GLY A 421 -35.76 -19.69 21.89
N TYR A 422 -36.66 -19.85 22.85
CA TYR A 422 -37.30 -21.14 23.12
C TYR A 422 -37.84 -21.80 21.82
N PRO A 423 -37.57 -23.09 21.57
CA PRO A 423 -37.06 -24.11 22.50
C PRO A 423 -35.55 -24.10 22.73
N PHE A 424 -34.78 -23.24 22.08
CA PHE A 424 -33.34 -23.16 22.26
C PHE A 424 -32.94 -22.10 23.28
N THR A 425 -31.91 -22.39 24.05
CA THR A 425 -31.27 -21.37 24.89
C THR A 425 -30.18 -20.67 24.08
N PRO A 426 -30.22 -19.33 23.95
CA PRO A 426 -29.17 -18.58 23.27
C PRO A 426 -27.80 -18.81 23.94
N ALA A 427 -26.83 -19.33 23.18
CA ALA A 427 -25.47 -19.56 23.66
C ALA A 427 -24.64 -18.28 23.50
N VAL A 428 -23.89 -17.91 24.53
CA VAL A 428 -23.10 -16.65 24.56
C VAL A 428 -21.60 -16.89 24.50
N PHE A 429 -21.14 -18.03 25.01
CA PHE A 429 -19.74 -18.43 24.99
C PHE A 429 -19.62 -19.84 24.43
N LEU A 430 -18.78 -20.00 23.41
CA LEU A 430 -18.49 -21.27 22.76
C LEU A 430 -16.98 -21.50 22.78
N SER A 431 -16.58 -22.77 22.83
CA SER A 431 -15.18 -23.16 22.75
C SER A 431 -14.99 -24.42 21.93
N LYS A 432 -13.79 -24.62 21.39
CA LYS A 432 -13.37 -25.86 20.76
C LYS A 432 -11.90 -26.09 21.00
N ASP A 433 -11.54 -27.28 21.47
CA ASP A 433 -10.16 -27.79 21.42
C ASP A 433 -10.08 -28.93 20.41
N THR A 434 -9.24 -28.78 19.39
CA THR A 434 -9.00 -29.81 18.39
C THR A 434 -7.73 -30.63 18.69
N GLY A 435 -7.01 -30.28 19.76
CA GLY A 435 -5.67 -30.78 20.09
C GLY A 435 -4.57 -29.94 19.43
N ASP A 436 -4.76 -29.55 18.17
CA ASP A 436 -3.83 -28.71 17.45
C ASP A 436 -4.10 -27.23 17.73
N PHE A 437 -5.33 -26.77 17.59
CA PHE A 437 -5.72 -25.38 17.90
C PHE A 437 -6.85 -25.31 18.93
N ARG A 438 -6.93 -24.18 19.64
CA ARG A 438 -8.06 -23.82 20.50
C ARG A 438 -8.73 -22.57 19.99
N ILE A 439 -10.04 -22.54 20.01
CA ILE A 439 -10.83 -21.35 19.69
C ILE A 439 -11.86 -21.11 20.79
N PHE A 440 -12.00 -19.86 21.18
CA PHE A 440 -13.05 -19.38 22.07
C PHE A 440 -13.78 -18.24 21.37
N VAL A 441 -15.10 -18.30 21.36
CA VAL A 441 -15.93 -17.27 20.75
C VAL A 441 -16.93 -16.72 21.76
N SER A 442 -17.06 -15.40 21.76
CA SER A 442 -18.08 -14.69 22.54
C SER A 442 -19.01 -13.90 21.63
N SER A 443 -20.29 -13.88 21.99
CA SER A 443 -21.33 -13.09 21.30
C SER A 443 -21.33 -11.60 21.65
N ASP A 444 -20.39 -11.17 22.48
CA ASP A 444 -20.23 -9.78 22.93
C ASP A 444 -18.73 -9.45 22.98
N THR A 445 -18.36 -8.22 22.66
CA THR A 445 -16.99 -7.72 22.84
C THR A 445 -16.90 -6.78 24.03
N SER A 446 -18.01 -6.13 24.38
CA SER A 446 -18.05 -5.16 25.46
C SER A 446 -17.74 -5.75 26.83
N LEU A 447 -17.91 -7.07 27.02
CA LEU A 447 -17.49 -7.75 28.26
C LEU A 447 -16.00 -7.55 28.59
N TRP A 448 -15.18 -7.19 27.59
CA TRP A 448 -13.75 -6.92 27.70
C TRP A 448 -13.39 -5.44 27.74
N ASN A 449 -14.37 -4.53 27.66
CA ASN A 449 -14.08 -3.12 27.77
C ASN A 449 -13.70 -2.71 29.20
N ASN A 450 -13.06 -1.56 29.32
CA ASN A 450 -12.58 -1.02 30.59
C ASN A 450 -13.72 -0.86 31.60
N GLN A 451 -14.92 -0.45 31.15
CA GLN A 451 -16.06 -0.27 32.03
C GLN A 451 -16.51 -1.55 32.74
N LEU A 452 -16.65 -2.65 31.99
CA LEU A 452 -17.14 -3.92 32.52
C LEU A 452 -16.04 -4.69 33.26
N ILE A 453 -14.80 -4.62 32.79
CA ILE A 453 -13.64 -5.20 33.47
C ILE A 453 -13.37 -4.56 34.83
N LEU A 454 -13.50 -3.23 34.94
CA LEU A 454 -13.23 -2.50 36.18
C LEU A 454 -14.42 -2.50 37.16
N ASN A 455 -15.57 -3.04 36.78
CA ASN A 455 -16.75 -3.06 37.62
C ASN A 455 -16.63 -4.14 38.71
N PRO A 456 -16.54 -3.79 40.01
CA PRO A 456 -16.29 -4.75 41.08
C PRO A 456 -17.49 -5.68 41.37
N LYS A 457 -18.65 -5.46 40.75
CA LYS A 457 -19.82 -6.34 40.89
C LYS A 457 -19.71 -7.63 40.08
N TYR A 458 -18.83 -7.66 39.09
CA TYR A 458 -18.72 -8.75 38.13
C TYR A 458 -17.28 -9.23 38.00
N ASP A 459 -17.13 -10.46 37.55
CA ASP A 459 -15.86 -11.16 37.47
C ASP A 459 -15.29 -11.18 36.04
N ASN A 460 -15.70 -10.23 35.18
CA ASN A 460 -15.30 -10.14 33.78
C ASN A 460 -13.78 -10.23 33.60
N LEU A 461 -12.99 -9.52 34.43
CA LEU A 461 -11.53 -9.58 34.36
C LEU A 461 -10.99 -11.00 34.65
N ARG A 462 -11.50 -11.65 35.70
CA ARG A 462 -11.07 -12.99 36.07
C ARG A 462 -11.44 -13.99 34.97
N PHE A 463 -12.64 -13.86 34.41
CA PHE A 463 -13.10 -14.66 33.29
C PHE A 463 -12.20 -14.49 32.06
N ALA A 464 -11.83 -13.25 31.70
CA ALA A 464 -10.88 -12.97 30.63
C ALA A 464 -9.53 -13.69 30.83
N MET A 465 -8.99 -13.62 32.05
CA MET A 465 -7.72 -14.29 32.40
C MET A 465 -7.82 -15.81 32.27
N ASN A 466 -8.95 -16.40 32.67
CA ASN A 466 -9.18 -17.84 32.56
C ASN A 466 -9.26 -18.27 31.08
N VAL A 467 -9.97 -17.51 30.25
CA VAL A 467 -10.04 -17.73 28.79
C VAL A 467 -8.66 -17.65 28.14
N VAL A 468 -7.86 -16.62 28.45
CA VAL A 468 -6.50 -16.47 27.92
C VAL A 468 -5.60 -17.62 28.37
N ASN A 469 -5.68 -18.04 29.64
CA ASN A 469 -4.89 -19.18 30.14
C ASN A 469 -5.25 -20.49 29.42
N TRP A 470 -6.54 -20.73 29.19
CA TRP A 470 -7.00 -21.92 28.46
C TRP A 470 -6.57 -21.88 26.98
N LEU A 471 -6.74 -20.74 26.30
CA LEU A 471 -6.30 -20.60 24.91
C LEU A 471 -4.78 -20.76 24.76
N THR A 472 -4.01 -20.35 25.77
CA THR A 472 -2.53 -20.51 25.78
C THR A 472 -2.07 -21.79 26.48
N ARG A 473 -2.96 -22.78 26.62
CA ARG A 473 -2.67 -24.14 27.10
C ARG A 473 -1.92 -24.18 28.43
N GLN A 474 -2.20 -23.24 29.34
CA GLN A 474 -1.58 -23.24 30.67
C GLN A 474 -2.02 -24.45 31.51
N ASP A 475 -3.22 -24.95 31.26
CA ASP A 475 -3.76 -26.21 31.79
C ASP A 475 -2.99 -27.45 31.29
N ASP A 476 -2.42 -27.39 30.08
CA ASP A 476 -1.53 -28.43 29.54
C ASP A 476 -0.07 -28.28 30.02
N GLY A 477 0.24 -27.20 30.76
CA GLY A 477 1.56 -26.89 31.30
C GLY A 477 2.49 -26.10 30.36
N ASP A 478 1.97 -25.52 29.28
CA ASP A 478 2.75 -24.65 28.40
C ASP A 478 3.24 -23.40 29.18
N LEU A 479 4.43 -22.89 28.85
CA LEU A 479 4.98 -21.70 29.50
C LEU A 479 4.48 -20.44 28.79
N LYS A 480 4.07 -19.42 29.55
CA LYS A 480 3.61 -18.13 28.98
C LYS A 480 4.60 -17.48 28.01
N GLN A 481 5.90 -17.67 28.21
CA GLN A 481 6.95 -17.13 27.34
C GLN A 481 6.99 -17.78 25.95
N GLN A 482 6.36 -18.94 25.78
CA GLN A 482 6.19 -19.63 24.50
C GLN A 482 5.04 -19.05 23.68
N TRP A 483 4.25 -18.15 24.25
CA TRP A 483 3.07 -17.56 23.62
C TRP A 483 3.26 -16.06 23.39
N VAL A 484 2.73 -15.59 22.26
CA VAL A 484 2.50 -14.16 21.99
C VAL A 484 1.00 -13.96 21.87
N VAL A 485 0.47 -12.98 22.59
CA VAL A 485 -0.93 -12.56 22.45
C VAL A 485 -0.99 -11.44 21.43
N ALA A 486 -1.39 -11.77 20.21
CA ALA A 486 -1.51 -10.82 19.12
C ALA A 486 -2.95 -10.30 19.06
N ILE A 487 -3.16 -9.00 19.28
CA ILE A 487 -4.49 -8.38 19.30
C ILE A 487 -4.70 -7.60 18.00
N ASP A 488 -5.80 -7.89 17.32
CA ASP A 488 -6.15 -7.30 16.04
C ASP A 488 -6.76 -5.90 16.20
N GLU A 489 -6.02 -4.89 15.74
CA GLU A 489 -6.46 -3.49 15.68
C GLU A 489 -6.80 -3.09 14.23
N ALA A 490 -6.47 -3.92 13.23
CA ALA A 490 -6.63 -3.59 11.82
C ALA A 490 -8.09 -3.68 11.33
N HIS A 491 -8.92 -4.41 12.09
CA HIS A 491 -10.34 -4.63 11.83
C HIS A 491 -11.29 -3.84 12.75
N ILE A 492 -10.71 -2.97 13.59
CA ILE A 492 -11.45 -1.98 14.36
C ILE A 492 -11.45 -0.66 13.56
N ARG A 493 -12.63 -0.06 13.38
CA ARG A 493 -12.83 1.25 12.75
C ARG A 493 -13.70 2.14 13.63
N PRO A 494 -13.59 3.47 13.50
CA PRO A 494 -14.60 4.38 14.06
C PRO A 494 -15.98 4.04 13.49
N GLU A 495 -17.02 4.01 14.34
CA GLU A 495 -18.38 3.60 13.96
C GLU A 495 -19.01 4.49 12.87
N THR A 496 -18.62 5.76 12.82
CA THR A 496 -19.30 6.78 12.00
C THR A 496 -18.48 7.24 10.79
N THR A 497 -17.18 6.94 10.71
CA THR A 497 -16.29 7.52 9.71
C THR A 497 -15.11 6.61 9.36
N ASN A 498 -14.41 6.93 8.26
CA ASN A 498 -13.12 6.30 7.98
C ASN A 498 -12.09 6.74 9.02
N ASP A 499 -11.26 5.80 9.45
CA ASP A 499 -10.18 6.08 10.39
C ASP A 499 -9.10 6.98 9.77
N PHE A 500 -9.07 8.25 10.19
CA PHE A 500 -8.01 9.21 9.85
C PHE A 500 -6.97 9.37 10.96
N SER A 501 -7.01 8.54 12.00
CA SER A 501 -5.93 8.50 12.99
C SER A 501 -4.61 8.12 12.33
N SER A 502 -3.50 8.46 12.98
CA SER A 502 -2.17 8.08 12.54
C SER A 502 -2.01 6.56 12.43
N ALA A 503 -2.62 5.82 13.35
CA ALA A 503 -2.71 4.37 13.34
C ALA A 503 -3.49 3.88 12.10
N GLY A 504 -4.68 4.42 11.85
CA GLY A 504 -5.49 4.10 10.67
C GLY A 504 -4.80 4.38 9.34
N ILE A 505 -4.17 5.56 9.22
CA ILE A 505 -3.41 5.94 8.03
C ILE A 505 -2.20 5.01 7.82
N PHE A 506 -1.48 4.70 8.90
CA PHE A 506 -0.36 3.76 8.85
C PHE A 506 -0.82 2.36 8.43
N GLY A 507 -1.86 1.83 9.08
CA GLY A 507 -2.47 0.54 8.79
C GLY A 507 -2.96 0.45 7.34
N PHE A 508 -3.62 1.50 6.85
CA PHE A 508 -4.05 1.61 5.45
C PHE A 508 -2.86 1.57 4.48
N ILE A 509 -1.84 2.42 4.67
CA ILE A 509 -0.66 2.49 3.78
C ILE A 509 0.10 1.15 3.83
N MET A 510 0.31 0.59 5.01
CA MET A 510 0.97 -0.69 5.18
C MET A 510 0.16 -1.84 4.58
N GLY A 511 -1.16 -1.83 4.70
CA GLY A 511 -2.06 -2.79 4.06
C GLY A 511 -1.86 -2.81 2.54
N TYR A 512 -1.79 -1.65 1.89
CA TYR A 512 -1.48 -1.57 0.45
C TYR A 512 -0.08 -2.05 0.11
N ILE A 513 0.93 -1.68 0.91
CA ILE A 513 2.30 -2.13 0.69
C ILE A 513 2.38 -3.66 0.79
N ILE A 514 1.74 -4.23 1.82
CA ILE A 514 1.65 -5.67 2.02
C ILE A 514 0.95 -6.31 0.83
N GLN A 515 -0.24 -5.83 0.46
CA GLN A 515 -1.01 -6.35 -0.68
C GLN A 515 -0.21 -6.33 -1.99
N LEU A 516 0.51 -5.23 -2.27
CA LEU A 516 1.35 -5.12 -3.45
C LEU A 516 2.58 -6.05 -3.40
N SER A 517 3.05 -6.39 -2.20
CA SER A 517 4.22 -7.27 -1.99
C SER A 517 3.87 -8.75 -1.93
N THR A 518 2.67 -9.11 -1.45
CA THR A 518 2.20 -10.49 -1.32
C THR A 518 1.60 -11.02 -2.61
N ASN A 519 1.01 -10.16 -3.45
CA ASN A 519 0.50 -10.60 -4.74
C ASN A 519 1.65 -10.99 -5.69
N PRO A 520 1.72 -12.27 -6.14
CA PRO A 520 2.84 -12.76 -6.96
C PRO A 520 3.04 -11.99 -8.26
N ILE A 521 1.99 -11.41 -8.84
CA ILE A 521 2.11 -10.66 -10.10
C ILE A 521 2.75 -9.30 -9.83
N THR A 522 2.26 -8.57 -8.83
CA THR A 522 2.75 -7.22 -8.52
C THR A 522 4.14 -7.24 -7.88
N ALA A 523 4.46 -8.30 -7.13
CA ALA A 523 5.76 -8.49 -6.48
C ALA A 523 6.94 -8.45 -7.46
N TRP A 524 6.77 -8.90 -8.72
CA TRP A 524 7.80 -8.80 -9.76
C TRP A 524 7.78 -7.46 -10.50
N ILE A 525 6.58 -6.91 -10.72
CA ILE A 525 6.38 -5.65 -11.44
C ILE A 525 7.01 -4.49 -10.67
N TYR A 526 6.91 -4.49 -9.34
CA TYR A 526 7.34 -3.36 -8.52
C TYR A 526 8.87 -3.16 -8.49
N PRO A 527 9.72 -4.17 -8.21
CA PRO A 527 11.17 -4.04 -8.30
C PRO A 527 11.61 -3.62 -9.71
N LEU A 528 10.93 -4.12 -10.75
CA LEU A 528 11.22 -3.76 -12.13
C LEU A 528 10.87 -2.30 -12.44
N LEU A 529 9.70 -1.83 -12.02
CA LEU A 529 9.32 -0.41 -12.11
C LEU A 529 10.24 0.48 -11.28
N ALA A 530 10.59 0.06 -10.06
CA ALA A 530 11.52 0.77 -9.20
C ALA A 530 12.89 0.88 -9.88
N VAL A 531 13.44 -0.21 -10.44
CA VAL A 531 14.69 -0.17 -11.21
C VAL A 531 14.55 0.72 -12.44
N LEU A 532 13.44 0.66 -13.20
CA LEU A 532 13.24 1.50 -14.38
C LEU A 532 13.16 3.00 -14.02
N LEU A 533 12.46 3.34 -12.94
CA LEU A 533 12.33 4.70 -12.43
C LEU A 533 13.66 5.20 -11.83
N LEU A 534 14.30 4.39 -10.98
CA LEU A 534 15.54 4.69 -10.26
C LEU A 534 16.78 4.66 -11.17
N ARG A 535 16.79 3.88 -12.25
CA ARG A 535 17.91 3.84 -13.22
C ARG A 535 18.19 5.20 -13.85
N LYS A 536 17.20 6.09 -13.90
CA LYS A 536 17.40 7.47 -14.36
C LYS A 536 18.08 8.36 -13.30
N PHE A 537 18.01 7.98 -12.03
CA PHE A 537 18.64 8.65 -10.89
C PHE A 537 19.98 8.03 -10.49
N LEU A 538 20.24 6.78 -10.86
CA LEU A 538 21.56 6.17 -10.72
C LEU A 538 22.60 7.02 -11.48
N PRO A 539 23.71 7.42 -10.84
CA PRO A 539 24.72 8.25 -11.47
C PRO A 539 25.28 7.50 -12.70
N LYS A 540 25.12 8.10 -13.88
CA LYS A 540 25.66 7.55 -15.14
C LYS A 540 27.17 7.76 -15.16
N LYS A 541 27.92 6.93 -14.43
CA LYS A 541 29.37 7.05 -14.20
C LYS A 541 30.18 7.31 -15.48
N GLU A 542 29.80 6.76 -16.64
CA GLU A 542 30.70 6.80 -17.80
C GLU A 542 30.52 7.96 -18.79
N LYS A 543 29.35 8.60 -18.89
CA LYS A 543 29.08 9.54 -20.00
C LYS A 543 29.41 11.00 -19.67
N GLU A 544 29.38 11.38 -18.41
CA GLU A 544 29.66 12.76 -18.02
C GLU A 544 31.16 13.01 -17.80
N GLU A 545 31.89 12.08 -17.20
CA GLU A 545 33.36 12.15 -17.09
C GLU A 545 34.02 12.20 -18.48
N LYS A 546 33.66 11.28 -19.39
CA LYS A 546 34.16 11.30 -20.78
C LYS A 546 33.83 12.61 -21.51
N LYS A 547 32.74 13.29 -21.16
CA LYS A 547 32.33 14.57 -21.78
C LYS A 547 33.04 15.77 -21.15
N GLN A 548 33.38 15.71 -19.86
CA GLN A 548 34.16 16.73 -19.17
C GLN A 548 35.64 16.65 -19.56
N VAL A 549 36.22 15.45 -19.62
CA VAL A 549 37.59 15.21 -20.12
C VAL A 549 37.72 15.72 -21.55
N LYS A 550 36.81 15.34 -22.47
CA LYS A 550 36.81 15.88 -23.85
C LYS A 550 36.69 17.40 -23.93
N LYS A 551 35.96 18.03 -23.00
CA LYS A 551 35.84 19.50 -22.96
C LYS A 551 37.09 20.18 -22.40
N GLN A 552 37.77 19.57 -21.44
CA GLN A 552 39.06 20.02 -20.93
C GLN A 552 40.15 19.83 -21.98
N GLU A 553 40.25 18.67 -22.60
CA GLU A 553 41.17 18.40 -23.72
C GLU A 553 40.95 19.39 -24.86
N ALA A 554 39.70 19.66 -25.27
CA ALA A 554 39.41 20.65 -26.31
C ALA A 554 39.74 22.10 -25.90
N LYS A 555 39.67 22.43 -24.61
CA LYS A 555 40.09 23.75 -24.08
C LYS A 555 41.61 23.84 -24.01
N GLU A 556 42.30 22.81 -23.57
CA GLU A 556 43.75 22.72 -23.53
C GLU A 556 44.36 22.74 -24.94
N GLU A 557 43.75 22.03 -25.90
CA GLU A 557 44.09 22.15 -27.32
C GLU A 557 43.96 23.61 -27.77
N ARG A 558 42.81 24.27 -27.53
CA ARG A 558 42.61 25.68 -27.92
C ARG A 558 43.66 26.61 -27.30
N LEU A 559 44.10 26.35 -26.08
CA LEU A 559 45.14 27.12 -25.39
C LEU A 559 46.54 26.83 -25.97
N ARG A 560 46.89 25.57 -26.24
CA ARG A 560 48.12 25.17 -26.95
C ARG A 560 48.17 25.74 -28.38
N PHE A 561 47.01 25.92 -29.03
CA PHE A 561 46.91 26.49 -30.38
C PHE A 561 46.94 28.02 -30.44
N ARG A 562 46.92 28.73 -29.31
CA ARG A 562 47.04 30.19 -29.28
C ARG A 562 48.48 30.66 -29.54
N THR A 563 49.48 29.77 -29.40
CA THR A 563 50.91 30.04 -29.63
C THR A 563 51.44 29.48 -30.95
N SER A 564 50.74 28.55 -31.60
CA SER A 564 51.15 27.99 -32.90
C SER A 564 50.68 28.87 -34.07
N SER A 565 51.59 29.28 -34.96
CA SER A 565 51.23 30.07 -36.15
C SER A 565 50.17 29.36 -37.01
N PHE A 566 49.29 30.12 -37.66
CA PHE A 566 48.25 29.60 -38.58
C PHE A 566 48.80 28.62 -39.64
N PHE A 567 50.08 28.77 -39.98
CA PHE A 567 50.83 27.89 -40.87
C PHE A 567 51.01 26.47 -40.30
N ALA A 568 51.42 26.35 -39.03
CA ALA A 568 51.57 25.05 -38.35
C ALA A 568 50.21 24.32 -38.27
N LYS A 569 49.13 25.06 -37.94
CA LYS A 569 47.77 24.52 -37.93
C LYS A 569 47.33 23.98 -39.29
N LYS A 570 47.71 24.66 -40.38
CA LYS A 570 47.35 24.25 -41.73
C LYS A 570 48.14 23.02 -42.18
N ILE A 571 49.41 22.90 -41.77
CA ILE A 571 50.24 21.71 -42.03
C ILE A 571 49.71 20.50 -41.27
N ASN A 572 49.46 20.62 -39.96
CA ASN A 572 48.92 19.51 -39.16
C ASN A 572 47.56 19.05 -39.70
N ARG A 573 46.68 19.98 -40.06
CA ARG A 573 45.41 19.64 -40.72
C ARG A 573 45.58 18.87 -42.04
N TYR A 574 46.62 19.18 -42.82
CA TYR A 574 46.91 18.43 -44.04
C TYR A 574 47.53 17.07 -43.74
N HIS A 575 48.36 16.97 -42.70
CA HIS A 575 48.92 15.72 -42.21
C HIS A 575 47.82 14.77 -41.71
N ASP A 576 46.95 15.23 -40.81
CA ASP A 576 45.85 14.42 -40.23
C ASP A 576 44.87 13.92 -41.29
N LYS A 577 44.65 14.72 -42.34
CA LYS A 577 43.81 14.36 -43.49
C LYS A 577 44.54 13.55 -44.56
N LYS A 578 45.78 13.13 -44.31
CA LYS A 578 46.66 12.41 -45.27
C LYS A 578 46.82 13.14 -46.61
N LYS A 579 46.73 14.47 -46.61
CA LYS A 579 46.91 15.33 -47.79
C LYS A 579 48.35 15.83 -47.90
N TYR A 580 49.32 14.90 -47.87
CA TYR A 580 50.75 15.19 -47.77
C TYR A 580 51.29 16.08 -48.89
N ARG A 581 50.81 15.90 -50.12
CA ARG A 581 51.15 16.80 -51.24
C ARG A 581 50.86 18.27 -50.92
N GLN A 582 49.70 18.56 -50.32
CA GLN A 582 49.28 19.93 -50.02
C GLN A 582 50.13 20.55 -48.90
N ALA A 583 50.52 19.74 -47.91
CA ALA A 583 51.47 20.15 -46.88
C ALA A 583 52.85 20.48 -47.46
N LEU A 584 53.42 19.61 -48.30
CA LEU A 584 54.72 19.83 -48.94
C LEU A 584 54.73 21.01 -49.90
N VAL A 585 53.65 21.23 -50.68
CA VAL A 585 53.54 22.42 -51.54
C VAL A 585 53.52 23.69 -50.71
N LEU A 586 52.81 23.68 -49.58
CA LEU A 586 52.71 24.84 -48.70
C LEU A 586 54.04 25.18 -48.02
N LEU A 587 54.82 24.15 -47.63
CA LEU A 587 56.19 24.30 -47.16
C LEU A 587 57.15 24.79 -48.26
N TYR A 588 57.05 24.20 -49.46
CA TYR A 588 57.89 24.61 -50.58
C TYR A 588 57.66 26.06 -50.96
N ARG A 589 56.41 26.57 -50.94
CA ARG A 589 56.13 28.00 -51.18
C ARG A 589 56.90 28.92 -50.23
N ARG A 590 57.25 28.48 -49.02
CA ARG A 590 58.08 29.24 -48.08
C ARG A 590 59.55 29.24 -48.53
N LEU A 591 60.07 28.08 -48.92
CA LEU A 591 61.41 27.96 -49.50
C LEU A 591 61.53 28.75 -50.81
N GLU A 592 60.48 28.73 -51.64
CA GLU A 592 60.37 29.45 -52.90
C GLU A 592 60.54 30.96 -52.72
N ARG A 593 59.94 31.54 -51.68
CA ARG A 593 60.11 32.97 -51.35
C ARG A 593 61.56 33.30 -51.00
N LYS A 594 62.23 32.45 -50.20
CA LYS A 594 63.65 32.63 -49.87
C LYS A 594 64.52 32.52 -51.11
N LEU A 595 64.28 31.50 -51.94
CA LEU A 595 64.98 31.29 -53.20
C LEU A 595 64.81 32.47 -54.18
N ASN A 596 63.59 32.98 -54.35
CA ASN A 596 63.34 34.15 -55.19
C ASN A 596 64.06 35.39 -54.66
N THR A 597 64.14 35.57 -53.34
CA THR A 597 64.89 36.68 -52.73
C THR A 597 66.39 36.60 -53.08
N GLN A 598 66.94 35.39 -53.15
CA GLN A 598 68.37 35.17 -53.44
C GLN A 598 68.68 35.12 -54.95
N LEU A 599 67.76 34.65 -55.79
CA LEU A 599 67.93 34.53 -57.25
C LEU A 599 67.55 35.81 -58.02
N GLY A 600 66.83 36.74 -57.38
CA GLY A 600 66.33 37.95 -58.03
C GLY A 600 65.26 37.62 -59.07
N THR A 601 65.46 38.07 -60.32
CA THR A 601 64.53 37.87 -61.44
C THR A 601 64.69 36.52 -62.14
N LYS A 602 65.69 35.72 -61.78
CA LYS A 602 65.94 34.42 -62.42
C LYS A 602 64.90 33.39 -61.96
N PRO A 603 64.32 32.59 -62.88
CA PRO A 603 63.36 31.56 -62.51
C PRO A 603 64.01 30.48 -61.65
N ILE A 604 63.25 29.87 -60.72
CA ILE A 604 63.72 28.76 -59.88
C ILE A 604 63.82 27.50 -60.74
N THR A 605 64.97 27.33 -61.40
CA THR A 605 65.34 26.12 -62.14
C THR A 605 66.46 25.39 -61.38
N PRO A 606 66.59 24.06 -61.53
CA PRO A 606 67.66 23.31 -60.88
C PRO A 606 69.06 23.85 -61.21
N SER A 607 69.27 24.39 -62.42
CA SER A 607 70.53 25.01 -62.82
C SER A 607 70.78 26.31 -62.05
N ASN A 608 69.79 27.21 -62.02
CA ASN A 608 69.92 28.50 -61.33
C ASN A 608 70.16 28.34 -59.82
N VAL A 609 69.49 27.36 -59.18
CA VAL A 609 69.71 27.07 -57.75
C VAL A 609 71.10 26.48 -57.50
N ILE A 610 71.63 25.67 -58.42
CA ILE A 610 73.00 25.15 -58.33
C ILE A 610 74.02 26.26 -58.49
N ASP A 611 73.80 27.17 -59.43
CA ASP A 611 74.71 28.29 -59.68
C ASP A 611 74.72 29.25 -58.48
N LEU A 612 73.58 29.47 -57.84
CA LEU A 612 73.48 30.21 -56.58
C LEU A 612 74.24 29.52 -55.43
N LEU A 613 74.16 28.20 -55.32
CA LEU A 613 74.90 27.47 -54.30
C LEU A 613 76.41 27.53 -54.54
N LYS A 614 76.86 27.40 -55.80
CA LYS A 614 78.27 27.52 -56.16
C LYS A 614 78.83 28.93 -55.94
N SER A 615 78.01 29.96 -56.16
CA SER A 615 78.43 31.35 -55.91
C SER A 615 78.57 31.66 -54.43
N LYS A 616 77.75 31.02 -53.57
CA LYS A 616 77.87 31.15 -52.11
C LYS A 616 78.99 30.30 -51.51
N ASP A 617 79.17 29.08 -52.01
CA ASP A 617 80.19 28.15 -51.55
C ASP A 617 80.87 27.48 -52.77
N PRO A 618 82.08 27.94 -53.15
CA PRO A 618 82.82 27.38 -54.28
C PRO A 618 83.21 25.91 -54.10
N ASN A 619 83.30 25.42 -52.85
CA ASN A 619 83.80 24.09 -52.51
C ASN A 619 82.69 23.04 -52.36
N VAL A 620 81.46 23.34 -52.81
CA VAL A 620 80.34 22.39 -52.71
C VAL A 620 80.61 21.12 -53.52
N SER A 621 80.58 19.98 -52.83
CA SER A 621 80.74 18.66 -53.44
C SER A 621 79.74 18.41 -54.58
N LYS A 622 80.22 17.75 -55.65
CA LYS A 622 79.39 17.31 -56.80
C LYS A 622 78.17 16.49 -56.35
N ASN A 623 78.29 15.72 -55.27
CA ASN A 623 77.19 14.91 -54.73
C ASN A 623 76.07 15.77 -54.13
N THR A 624 76.43 16.83 -53.42
CA THR A 624 75.49 17.82 -52.86
C THR A 624 74.71 18.51 -53.97
N LEU A 625 75.40 18.96 -55.03
CA LEU A 625 74.75 19.58 -56.19
C LEU A 625 73.78 18.62 -56.89
N LYS A 626 74.16 17.34 -57.03
CA LYS A 626 73.29 16.30 -57.61
C LYS A 626 72.04 16.07 -56.75
N ARG A 627 72.18 16.08 -55.42
CA ARG A 627 71.06 15.93 -54.46
C ARG A 627 70.09 17.11 -54.56
N VAL A 628 70.59 18.35 -54.54
CA VAL A 628 69.76 19.56 -54.70
C VAL A 628 69.04 19.55 -56.05
N ARG A 629 69.73 19.20 -57.15
CA ARG A 629 69.14 19.10 -58.49
C ARG A 629 67.94 18.15 -58.50
N ARG A 630 68.09 16.96 -57.91
CA ARG A 630 67.04 15.94 -57.83
C ARG A 630 65.86 16.46 -57.01
N PHE A 631 66.12 17.10 -55.87
CA PHE A 631 65.07 17.62 -55.01
C PHE A 631 64.26 18.74 -55.69
N ILE A 632 64.91 19.75 -56.27
CA ILE A 632 64.22 20.85 -56.94
C ILE A 632 63.36 20.31 -58.11
N LYS A 633 63.91 19.38 -58.90
CA LYS A 633 63.14 18.70 -59.97
C LYS A 633 61.94 17.94 -59.39
N PHE A 634 62.13 17.20 -58.30
CA PHE A 634 61.07 16.43 -57.67
C PHE A 634 59.95 17.33 -57.14
N ILE A 635 60.28 18.41 -56.43
CA ILE A 635 59.28 19.33 -55.88
C ILE A 635 58.56 20.13 -56.96
N SER A 636 59.23 20.50 -58.07
CA SER A 636 58.56 21.11 -59.22
C SER A 636 57.46 20.19 -59.78
N LEU A 637 57.78 18.91 -59.97
CA LEU A 637 56.81 17.91 -60.43
C LEU A 637 55.66 17.70 -59.42
N LEU A 638 55.95 17.80 -58.12
CA LEU A 638 54.95 17.70 -57.07
C LEU A 638 54.01 18.92 -57.03
N LYS A 639 54.53 20.13 -57.29
CA LYS A 639 53.77 21.38 -57.44
C LYS A 639 52.85 21.33 -58.66
N GLU A 640 53.38 20.91 -59.82
CA GLU A 640 52.64 20.70 -61.07
C GLU A 640 51.57 19.60 -60.97
N GLY A 641 51.63 18.76 -59.93
CA GLY A 641 50.68 17.65 -59.73
C GLY A 641 50.98 16.40 -60.53
N LYS A 642 52.15 16.35 -61.18
CA LYS A 642 52.67 15.17 -61.88
C LYS A 642 53.19 14.10 -60.92
N LYS A 643 53.42 14.44 -59.65
CA LYS A 643 53.78 13.51 -58.58
C LYS A 643 52.88 13.69 -57.35
N ASN A 644 52.60 12.58 -56.66
CA ASN A 644 51.82 12.57 -55.42
C ASN A 644 52.57 11.79 -54.33
N VAL A 645 52.34 12.15 -53.07
CA VAL A 645 52.94 11.51 -51.89
C VAL A 645 51.80 10.90 -51.09
N LYS A 646 51.74 9.56 -51.04
CA LYS A 646 50.65 8.82 -50.40
C LYS A 646 50.97 8.45 -48.95
N ASP A 647 52.24 8.24 -48.63
CA ASP A 647 52.66 7.67 -47.35
C ASP A 647 53.33 8.72 -46.45
N THR A 648 53.15 8.57 -45.15
CA THR A 648 53.75 9.43 -44.12
C THR A 648 55.28 9.39 -44.17
N TYR A 649 55.86 8.20 -44.37
CA TYR A 649 57.32 8.03 -44.45
C TYR A 649 57.93 8.85 -45.60
N ASN A 650 57.32 8.76 -46.79
CA ASN A 650 57.75 9.54 -47.95
C ASN A 650 57.60 11.05 -47.70
N PHE A 651 56.53 11.47 -47.02
CA PHE A 651 56.33 12.86 -46.62
C PHE A 651 57.45 13.37 -45.70
N GLU A 652 57.79 12.62 -44.66
CA GLU A 652 58.84 12.97 -43.69
C GLU A 652 60.20 13.05 -44.37
N GLN A 653 60.54 12.08 -45.23
CA GLN A 653 61.80 12.10 -45.96
C GLN A 653 61.93 13.36 -46.83
N ILE A 654 60.86 13.74 -47.55
CA ILE A 654 60.86 14.95 -48.38
C ILE A 654 60.89 16.22 -47.52
N TYR A 655 60.23 16.20 -46.35
CA TYR A 655 60.27 17.28 -45.38
C TYR A 655 61.69 17.53 -44.86
N PHE A 656 62.41 16.47 -44.46
CA PHE A 656 63.79 16.57 -44.00
C PHE A 656 64.73 17.01 -45.12
N GLU A 657 64.55 16.52 -46.35
CA GLU A 657 65.29 17.01 -47.52
C GLU A 657 65.06 18.50 -47.75
N MET A 658 63.82 18.98 -47.58
CA MET A 658 63.48 20.40 -47.74
C MET A 658 64.13 21.26 -46.65
N SER A 659 64.14 20.79 -45.40
CA SER A 659 64.83 21.47 -44.30
C SER A 659 66.33 21.53 -44.55
N TRP A 660 66.94 20.40 -44.92
CA TRP A 660 68.37 20.31 -45.23
C TRP A 660 68.77 21.26 -46.36
N ILE A 661 67.95 21.39 -47.40
CA ILE A 661 68.19 22.34 -48.50
C ILE A 661 68.00 23.79 -48.05
N ASN A 662 66.98 24.06 -47.24
CA ASN A 662 66.76 25.39 -46.67
C ASN A 662 67.93 25.86 -45.79
N ASP A 663 68.64 24.95 -45.14
CA ASP A 663 69.79 25.29 -44.29
C ASP A 663 71.08 25.50 -45.10
N LYS A 664 71.13 24.95 -46.32
CA LYS A 664 72.25 25.12 -47.25
C LYS A 664 72.12 26.35 -48.15
N ILE A 665 70.92 26.90 -48.30
CA ILE A 665 70.58 28.07 -49.13
C ILE A 665 70.42 29.29 -48.24
#